data_AF-A7TUW9-F1
#
_entry.id   AF-A7TUW9-F1
#
_cell.length_a   1.000
_cell.length_b   1.000
_cell.length_c   1.000
_cell.angle_alpha   90.00
_cell.angle_beta   90.00
_cell.angle_gamma   90.00
#
_symmetry.space_group_name_H-M   'P 1'
#
loop_
_entity.id
_entity.type
_entity.pdbx_description
1 polymer ?
#
loop_
_entity_poly.entity_id
_entity_poly.type
_entity_poly.pdbx_seq_one_letter_code
_entity_poly.pdbx_strand_id
1 'polypeptide(L)'
;MTKARLGGDADAPERQLTKSLVPVREVMDAGDLDFNQLLQRDLDDHRVAVNLIPYLLKQKSTGPAFFPPIVAVLLPFQNKRPTAFPALGAPTSVEHDDAQWQEERAANAFRVHRLVGADGQLHGANLGKLWWNQSESSLVVLDGQHRAMALLAIERTLSRSWQGSGEQFRPFYQHQVEHLLHEYQVSELDLAKIEVPVTVCWFPGETGESSRAHEAARKLFVDVNKEARPPSESRIILLSDGELSNVLTRSLLSALRGRSGTYLPLYAVEYDNPEVNTSRPARWSVMTNIHLLKMAVNRCIFGPPKYLTNLAQPISGREKGEERDRFMRTQLDLVSLLPEYFDDAGYPYDLDGIGDTKFPLGRSEALASRFMDTWGQAILTLLSRTAPYAAHAASLTSFKDSWHTANTHAQLAHDALFGGVGVYWTLRDSYDHYQANRTQDGPKPPKSDVIRAWEAQKEKEAEFDEHRAHEYLGSVRPDAVRRCKIAFGVFNTHACQLGMIMTLGSLWEMRKNQPGGADLKDLPAFADALVTAWNTFFAMDRGRARDRRYAFSKDCSNPINQITNMDTPNAVYFRYFWMQALTMPSVWQHISPWLTDRGAFDAGLCDARRLYLALCVKQQCKALEISQPALGSDKREEQAKKLATSALKKALRNWFGVSDKEFEAWHAAQPARSTQIELELDEEDPAPGAPV
;
A
#
# COMPACT_ATOMS: atom_id res chain seq x y z
N MET A 1 -11.97 -14.45 31.57
CA MET A 1 -11.05 -15.06 30.59
C MET A 1 -11.23 -16.57 30.66
N THR A 2 -11.30 -17.26 29.53
CA THR A 2 -11.47 -18.72 29.44
C THR A 2 -10.25 -19.34 28.75
N LYS A 3 -10.27 -20.63 28.41
CA LYS A 3 -9.16 -21.32 27.74
C LYS A 3 -9.65 -22.23 26.62
N ALA A 4 -8.89 -22.22 25.52
CA ALA A 4 -8.99 -23.18 24.43
C ALA A 4 -7.99 -24.33 24.69
N ARG A 5 -8.42 -25.57 24.45
CA ARG A 5 -7.61 -26.78 24.68
C ARG A 5 -7.58 -27.68 23.45
N LEU A 6 -6.47 -28.39 23.23
CA LEU A 6 -6.34 -29.45 22.22
C LEU A 6 -6.56 -30.83 22.84
N GLY A 7 -7.09 -31.81 22.09
CA GLY A 7 -7.26 -33.18 22.59
C GLY A 7 -8.20 -33.34 23.80
N GLY A 8 -8.29 -34.54 24.37
CA GLY A 8 -9.22 -34.88 25.46
C GLY A 8 -10.66 -35.14 24.99
N ASP A 9 -11.63 -35.19 25.90
CA ASP A 9 -13.03 -35.48 25.55
C ASP A 9 -13.58 -34.47 24.53
N ALA A 10 -14.26 -34.96 23.48
CA ALA A 10 -14.83 -34.15 22.42
C ALA A 10 -15.90 -33.17 22.92
N ASP A 11 -16.57 -33.54 24.02
CA ASP A 11 -17.65 -32.77 24.64
C ASP A 11 -17.16 -31.77 25.70
N ALA A 12 -15.84 -31.73 25.97
CA ALA A 12 -15.28 -30.76 26.91
C ALA A 12 -15.45 -29.31 26.38
N PRO A 13 -15.96 -28.37 27.20
CA PRO A 13 -16.20 -26.98 26.80
C PRO A 13 -14.98 -26.27 26.20
N GLU A 14 -13.77 -26.55 26.70
CA GLU A 14 -12.53 -25.95 26.22
C GLU A 14 -12.15 -26.41 24.80
N ARG A 15 -12.44 -27.67 24.48
CA ARG A 15 -12.20 -28.23 23.14
C ARG A 15 -13.27 -27.77 22.16
N GLN A 16 -14.53 -27.66 22.61
CA GLN A 16 -15.61 -27.07 21.83
C GLN A 16 -15.34 -25.59 21.51
N LEU A 17 -14.77 -24.84 22.46
CA LEU A 17 -14.32 -23.47 22.21
C LEU A 17 -13.27 -23.42 21.11
N THR A 18 -12.24 -24.27 21.17
CA THR A 18 -11.20 -24.36 20.11
C THR A 18 -11.83 -24.57 18.74
N LYS A 19 -12.77 -25.53 18.61
CA LYS A 19 -13.46 -25.83 17.34
C LYS A 19 -14.35 -24.69 16.85
N SER A 20 -14.81 -23.84 17.75
CA SER A 20 -15.73 -22.73 17.45
C SER A 20 -15.02 -21.42 17.11
N LEU A 21 -13.71 -21.31 17.35
CA LEU A 21 -12.92 -20.16 16.93
C LEU A 21 -12.82 -20.13 15.41
N VAL A 22 -13.10 -18.96 14.82
CA VAL A 22 -13.01 -18.79 13.38
C VAL A 22 -12.09 -17.61 13.05
N PRO A 23 -10.98 -17.84 12.33
CA PRO A 23 -10.17 -16.76 11.78
C PRO A 23 -11.00 -15.90 10.83
N VAL A 24 -10.79 -14.59 10.79
CA VAL A 24 -11.55 -13.64 9.94
C VAL A 24 -11.63 -14.12 8.49
N ARG A 25 -10.53 -14.69 7.97
CA ARG A 25 -10.43 -15.22 6.60
C ARG A 25 -11.36 -16.37 6.24
N GLU A 26 -11.93 -17.06 7.21
CA GLU A 26 -12.82 -18.19 6.99
C GLU A 26 -14.30 -17.80 7.06
N VAL A 27 -14.61 -16.59 7.55
CA VAL A 27 -15.99 -16.11 7.76
C VAL A 27 -16.49 -15.27 6.59
N MET A 28 -15.61 -14.59 5.85
CA MET A 28 -15.99 -13.61 4.83
C MET A 28 -15.28 -13.85 3.48
N ASP A 29 -16.05 -13.77 2.38
CA ASP A 29 -15.53 -13.96 1.03
C ASP A 29 -14.79 -12.70 0.52
N ALA A 30 -13.69 -12.90 -0.21
CA ALA A 30 -12.79 -11.82 -0.65
C ALA A 30 -13.48 -10.68 -1.44
N GLY A 31 -14.58 -11.00 -2.13
CA GLY A 31 -15.38 -10.06 -2.91
C GLY A 31 -16.22 -9.11 -2.06
N ASP A 32 -16.61 -9.52 -0.86
CA ASP A 32 -17.57 -8.83 0.03
C ASP A 32 -16.89 -8.07 1.17
N LEU A 33 -15.55 -8.19 1.28
CA LEU A 33 -14.73 -7.57 2.33
C LEU A 33 -14.37 -6.12 1.99
N ASP A 34 -14.48 -5.18 2.93
CA ASP A 34 -13.77 -3.89 2.83
C ASP A 34 -12.25 -4.10 2.92
N PHE A 35 -11.45 -3.17 2.40
CA PHE A 35 -9.99 -3.28 2.34
C PHE A 35 -9.35 -3.51 3.72
N ASN A 36 -9.87 -2.86 4.77
CA ASN A 36 -9.45 -3.07 6.16
C ASN A 36 -9.70 -4.51 6.65
N GLN A 37 -10.78 -5.14 6.19
CA GLN A 37 -11.13 -6.51 6.54
C GLN A 37 -10.30 -7.53 5.73
N LEU A 38 -9.75 -7.12 4.58
CA LEU A 38 -8.84 -7.89 3.76
C LEU A 38 -7.42 -7.95 4.37
N LEU A 39 -6.97 -6.90 5.07
CA LEU A 39 -5.75 -6.93 5.90
C LEU A 39 -5.90 -7.83 7.14
N GLN A 40 -7.08 -7.80 7.78
CA GLN A 40 -7.43 -8.72 8.87
C GLN A 40 -7.54 -10.18 8.41
N ARG A 41 -7.57 -10.43 7.09
CA ARG A 41 -7.57 -11.75 6.48
C ARG A 41 -6.17 -12.37 6.39
N ASP A 42 -5.14 -11.54 6.30
CA ASP A 42 -3.81 -11.95 5.85
C ASP A 42 -3.03 -12.64 6.99
N LEU A 43 -2.99 -13.96 6.91
CA LEU A 43 -2.35 -14.85 7.88
C LEU A 43 -1.07 -15.40 7.25
N ASP A 44 0.02 -15.39 8.02
CA ASP A 44 1.30 -15.96 7.61
C ASP A 44 1.30 -17.44 7.95
N ASP A 45 0.77 -18.25 7.04
CA ASP A 45 0.60 -19.69 7.22
C ASP A 45 1.95 -20.41 7.44
N HIS A 46 3.03 -19.89 6.83
CA HIS A 46 4.38 -20.44 7.02
C HIS A 46 4.85 -20.23 8.46
N ARG A 47 4.73 -19.02 9.01
CA ARG A 47 5.05 -18.75 10.42
C ARG A 47 4.22 -19.62 11.36
N VAL A 48 2.95 -19.87 11.03
CA VAL A 48 2.11 -20.77 11.82
C VAL A 48 2.69 -22.20 11.77
N ALA A 49 2.92 -22.74 10.58
CA ALA A 49 3.35 -24.12 10.38
C ALA A 49 4.78 -24.42 10.88
N VAL A 50 5.71 -23.47 10.70
CA VAL A 50 7.15 -23.68 10.95
C VAL A 50 7.61 -23.14 12.30
N ASN A 51 6.91 -22.16 12.87
CA ASN A 51 7.30 -21.59 14.16
C ASN A 51 6.30 -21.93 15.26
N LEU A 52 5.02 -21.62 15.05
CA LEU A 52 4.03 -21.71 16.13
C LEU A 52 3.62 -23.14 16.46
N ILE A 53 3.36 -23.98 15.45
CA ILE A 53 2.99 -25.39 15.67
C ILE A 53 4.15 -26.16 16.34
N PRO A 54 5.42 -26.10 15.87
CA PRO A 54 6.54 -26.70 16.58
C PRO A 54 6.71 -26.17 18.00
N TYR A 55 6.48 -24.87 18.22
CA TYR A 55 6.56 -24.29 19.55
C TYR A 55 5.49 -24.84 20.52
N LEU A 56 4.29 -25.17 20.02
CA LEU A 56 3.22 -25.82 20.79
C LEU A 56 3.53 -27.30 21.09
N LEU A 57 4.07 -28.03 20.10
CA LEU A 57 4.27 -29.47 20.19
C LEU A 57 5.60 -29.88 20.85
N LYS A 58 6.63 -29.03 20.78
CA LYS A 58 7.97 -29.34 21.30
C LYS A 58 8.06 -29.02 22.79
N GLN A 59 8.08 -30.05 23.62
CA GLN A 59 8.42 -29.91 25.04
C GLN A 59 9.88 -29.47 25.19
N LYS A 60 10.12 -28.28 25.75
CA LYS A 60 11.47 -27.79 26.06
C LYS A 60 11.79 -28.01 27.53
N SER A 61 13.03 -28.38 27.84
CA SER A 61 13.55 -28.50 29.21
C SER A 61 13.69 -27.16 29.94
N THR A 62 13.51 -26.04 29.24
CA THR A 62 13.76 -24.67 29.73
C THR A 62 12.53 -23.95 30.30
N GLY A 63 11.38 -24.63 30.44
CA GLY A 63 10.15 -24.08 31.03
C GLY A 63 8.92 -24.20 30.12
N PRO A 64 7.71 -23.88 30.63
CA PRO A 64 6.45 -24.05 29.90
C PRO A 64 6.35 -23.10 28.69
N ALA A 65 5.70 -23.58 27.63
CA ALA A 65 5.33 -22.72 26.50
C ALA A 65 4.22 -21.75 26.94
N PHE A 66 4.37 -20.46 26.64
CA PHE A 66 3.38 -19.43 26.97
C PHE A 66 2.90 -18.76 25.69
N PHE A 67 1.58 -18.78 25.47
CA PHE A 67 0.92 -18.03 24.42
C PHE A 67 0.18 -16.83 25.03
N PRO A 68 0.41 -15.61 24.50
CA PRO A 68 -0.46 -14.49 24.83
C PRO A 68 -1.93 -14.81 24.49
N PRO A 69 -2.89 -14.23 25.22
CA PRO A 69 -4.30 -14.49 25.00
C PRO A 69 -4.74 -14.28 23.54
N ILE A 70 -5.66 -15.12 23.09
CA ILE A 70 -6.42 -14.90 21.84
C ILE A 70 -7.60 -14.01 22.19
N VAL A 71 -7.86 -12.98 21.39
CA VAL A 71 -9.05 -12.14 21.54
C VAL A 71 -10.04 -12.53 20.46
N ALA A 72 -11.21 -13.03 20.87
CA ALA A 72 -12.27 -13.44 19.97
C ALA A 72 -13.57 -12.71 20.32
N VAL A 73 -14.33 -12.33 19.30
CA VAL A 73 -15.55 -11.55 19.44
C VAL A 73 -16.73 -12.31 18.86
N LEU A 74 -17.81 -12.38 19.61
CA LEU A 74 -19.06 -12.97 19.14
C LEU A 74 -19.76 -11.99 18.20
N LEU A 75 -19.95 -12.38 16.95
CA LEU A 75 -20.52 -11.55 15.89
C LEU A 75 -21.69 -12.25 15.19
N PRO A 76 -22.71 -11.49 14.73
CA PRO A 76 -23.87 -12.03 14.04
C PRO A 76 -23.55 -12.33 12.58
N PHE A 77 -23.80 -13.57 12.17
CA PHE A 77 -23.60 -14.06 10.80
C PHE A 77 -24.71 -15.02 10.40
N GLN A 78 -25.24 -14.87 9.18
CA GLN A 78 -26.12 -15.87 8.56
C GLN A 78 -25.62 -16.16 7.14
N ASN A 79 -25.41 -17.44 6.80
CA ASN A 79 -24.88 -17.86 5.49
C ASN A 79 -23.61 -17.09 5.08
N LYS A 80 -22.64 -16.92 6.01
CA LYS A 80 -21.39 -16.15 5.82
C LYS A 80 -21.57 -14.65 5.52
N ARG A 81 -22.77 -14.11 5.70
CA ARG A 81 -23.02 -12.67 5.57
C ARG A 81 -23.18 -12.02 6.94
N PRO A 82 -22.53 -10.86 7.17
CA PRO A 82 -22.76 -10.05 8.36
C PRO A 82 -24.25 -9.71 8.52
N THR A 83 -24.80 -9.91 9.71
CA THR A 83 -26.17 -9.51 10.06
C THR A 83 -26.15 -8.61 11.31
N ALA A 84 -27.30 -8.44 11.97
CA ALA A 84 -27.43 -7.76 13.26
C ALA A 84 -27.95 -8.75 14.30
N PHE A 85 -27.55 -8.57 15.57
CA PHE A 85 -28.16 -9.33 16.66
C PHE A 85 -29.59 -8.83 16.92
N PRO A 86 -30.55 -9.72 17.22
CA PRO A 86 -31.83 -9.34 17.79
C PRO A 86 -31.64 -8.51 19.07
N ALA A 87 -32.62 -7.67 19.41
CA ALA A 87 -32.57 -6.88 20.63
C ALA A 87 -32.39 -7.79 21.86
N LEU A 88 -31.51 -7.38 22.78
CA LEU A 88 -31.30 -8.09 24.02
C LEU A 88 -32.54 -7.97 24.91
N GLY A 89 -33.08 -9.11 25.35
CA GLY A 89 -34.21 -9.16 26.27
C GLY A 89 -33.87 -8.60 27.65
N ALA A 90 -34.89 -8.24 28.43
CA ALA A 90 -34.72 -7.80 29.80
C ALA A 90 -34.09 -8.90 30.67
N PRO A 91 -33.23 -8.56 31.64
CA PRO A 91 -32.60 -9.56 32.49
C PRO A 91 -33.61 -10.31 33.35
N THR A 92 -33.50 -11.65 33.40
CA THR A 92 -34.36 -12.53 34.21
C THR A 92 -33.52 -13.35 35.19
N SER A 93 -34.01 -13.57 36.42
CA SER A 93 -33.34 -14.46 37.36
C SER A 93 -33.71 -15.91 37.05
N VAL A 94 -32.70 -16.77 36.94
CA VAL A 94 -32.87 -18.21 36.68
C VAL A 94 -32.00 -19.01 37.65
N GLU A 95 -32.53 -20.13 38.12
CA GLU A 95 -31.78 -21.08 38.95
C GLU A 95 -31.16 -22.15 38.05
N HIS A 96 -29.84 -22.31 38.13
CA HIS A 96 -29.10 -23.28 37.31
C HIS A 96 -27.81 -23.70 38.03
N ASP A 97 -27.50 -25.01 38.03
CA ASP A 97 -26.37 -25.62 38.76
C ASP A 97 -26.33 -25.21 40.24
N ASP A 98 -27.49 -25.27 40.91
CA ASP A 98 -27.67 -24.91 42.33
C ASP A 98 -27.24 -23.48 42.69
N ALA A 99 -27.23 -22.57 41.70
CA ALA A 99 -26.92 -21.16 41.86
C ALA A 99 -27.93 -20.25 41.14
N GLN A 100 -28.05 -19.01 41.62
CA GLN A 100 -28.87 -17.97 40.99
C GLN A 100 -28.06 -17.21 39.94
N TRP A 101 -28.65 -17.05 38.76
CA TRP A 101 -28.04 -16.38 37.62
C TRP A 101 -28.96 -15.30 37.06
N GLN A 102 -28.36 -14.19 36.65
CA GLN A 102 -29.02 -13.20 35.81
C GLN A 102 -28.82 -13.61 34.36
N GLU A 103 -29.91 -13.97 33.70
CA GLU A 103 -29.96 -14.37 32.30
C GLU A 103 -30.38 -13.21 31.40
N GLU A 104 -29.65 -13.01 30.31
CA GLU A 104 -30.03 -12.14 29.20
C GLU A 104 -29.94 -12.94 27.89
N ARG A 105 -30.93 -12.76 27.00
CA ARG A 105 -30.98 -13.47 25.71
C ARG A 105 -31.22 -12.50 24.56
N ALA A 106 -30.44 -12.64 23.49
CA ALA A 106 -30.71 -12.01 22.20
C ALA A 106 -31.43 -13.02 21.30
N ALA A 107 -32.73 -13.21 21.56
CA ALA A 107 -33.54 -14.27 20.95
C ALA A 107 -32.82 -15.63 20.94
N ASN A 108 -32.60 -16.22 19.76
CA ASN A 108 -31.88 -17.48 19.58
C ASN A 108 -30.38 -17.32 19.26
N ALA A 109 -29.90 -16.08 19.08
CA ALA A 109 -28.53 -15.83 18.63
C ALA A 109 -27.51 -16.15 19.73
N PHE A 110 -27.73 -15.61 20.94
CA PHE A 110 -26.90 -15.93 22.11
C PHE A 110 -27.64 -15.72 23.42
N ARG A 111 -27.13 -16.36 24.47
CA ARG A 111 -27.57 -16.19 25.87
C ARG A 111 -26.36 -16.03 26.79
N VAL A 112 -26.50 -15.15 27.77
CA VAL A 112 -25.49 -14.88 28.80
C VAL A 112 -26.08 -15.11 30.17
N HIS A 113 -25.36 -15.82 31.03
CA HIS A 113 -25.63 -15.88 32.46
C HIS A 113 -24.54 -15.13 33.21
N ARG A 114 -24.92 -14.32 34.19
CA ARG A 114 -24.02 -13.67 35.14
C ARG A 114 -24.38 -14.10 36.56
N LEU A 115 -23.41 -14.56 37.33
CA LEU A 115 -23.66 -15.11 38.67
C LEU A 115 -24.21 -14.02 39.59
N VAL A 116 -25.25 -14.36 40.36
CA VAL A 116 -25.90 -13.47 41.32
C VAL A 116 -25.58 -13.95 42.74
N GLY A 117 -25.26 -12.99 43.62
CA GLY A 117 -25.02 -13.24 45.04
C GLY A 117 -26.32 -13.43 45.82
N ALA A 118 -26.18 -13.83 47.09
CA ALA A 118 -27.32 -14.01 48.00
C ALA A 118 -28.11 -12.72 48.27
N ASP A 119 -27.53 -11.56 47.98
CA ASP A 119 -28.13 -10.22 48.07
C ASP A 119 -28.94 -9.82 46.82
N GLY A 120 -29.01 -10.69 45.81
CA GLY A 120 -29.68 -10.41 44.54
C GLY A 120 -28.89 -9.49 43.61
N GLN A 121 -27.64 -9.14 43.95
CA GLN A 121 -26.74 -8.34 43.11
C GLN A 121 -25.76 -9.23 42.35
N LEU A 122 -25.10 -8.68 41.33
CA LEU A 122 -24.04 -9.41 40.62
C LEU A 122 -22.92 -9.81 41.57
N HIS A 123 -22.58 -11.10 41.57
CA HIS A 123 -21.59 -11.66 42.47
C HIS A 123 -20.19 -11.13 42.15
N GLY A 124 -19.42 -10.70 43.17
CA GLY A 124 -18.11 -10.07 43.00
C GLY A 124 -17.04 -10.92 42.30
N ALA A 125 -17.25 -12.23 42.18
CA ALA A 125 -16.39 -13.13 41.39
C ALA A 125 -16.51 -12.92 39.86
N ASN A 126 -17.53 -12.19 39.39
CA ASN A 126 -17.77 -11.90 37.96
C ASN A 126 -17.76 -13.16 37.06
N LEU A 127 -18.32 -14.26 37.56
CA LEU A 127 -18.46 -15.50 36.80
C LEU A 127 -19.61 -15.36 35.80
N GLY A 128 -19.36 -15.77 34.56
CA GLY A 128 -20.37 -15.76 33.51
C GLY A 128 -20.29 -16.98 32.60
N LYS A 129 -21.43 -17.33 32.01
CA LYS A 129 -21.56 -18.39 31.01
C LYS A 129 -22.14 -17.78 29.73
N LEU A 130 -21.60 -18.17 28.59
CA LEU A 130 -22.03 -17.71 27.27
C LEU A 130 -22.38 -18.92 26.41
N TRP A 131 -23.55 -18.89 25.78
CA TRP A 131 -23.91 -19.83 24.72
C TRP A 131 -24.34 -19.04 23.49
N TRP A 132 -24.04 -19.56 22.31
CA TRP A 132 -24.41 -18.96 21.04
C TRP A 132 -24.89 -20.02 20.07
N ASN A 133 -25.73 -19.61 19.13
CA ASN A 133 -26.15 -20.45 18.03
C ASN A 133 -25.19 -20.28 16.85
N GLN A 134 -24.49 -21.37 16.48
CA GLN A 134 -23.52 -21.37 15.38
C GLN A 134 -24.12 -21.07 14.00
N SER A 135 -25.44 -21.22 13.82
CA SER A 135 -26.12 -20.86 12.57
C SER A 135 -26.40 -19.36 12.42
N GLU A 136 -26.37 -18.60 13.52
CA GLU A 136 -26.70 -17.17 13.57
C GLU A 136 -25.55 -16.30 14.10
N SER A 137 -24.53 -16.93 14.70
CA SER A 137 -23.43 -16.26 15.38
C SER A 137 -22.12 -17.00 15.15
N SER A 138 -21.00 -16.27 15.11
CA SER A 138 -19.66 -16.85 15.00
C SER A 138 -18.70 -16.16 15.94
N LEU A 139 -17.77 -16.94 16.50
CA LEU A 139 -16.73 -16.44 17.41
C LEU A 139 -15.48 -16.09 16.59
N VAL A 140 -15.38 -14.83 16.19
CA VAL A 140 -14.36 -14.35 15.24
C VAL A 140 -13.10 -13.91 15.96
N VAL A 141 -11.94 -14.43 15.55
CA VAL A 141 -10.65 -14.07 16.16
C VAL A 141 -10.18 -12.71 15.66
N LEU A 142 -10.13 -11.72 16.54
CA LEU A 142 -9.64 -10.38 16.22
C LEU A 142 -8.13 -10.25 16.45
N ASP A 143 -7.61 -10.71 17.59
CA ASP A 143 -6.17 -10.75 17.85
C ASP A 143 -5.70 -12.17 18.19
N GLY A 144 -4.48 -12.48 17.78
CA GLY A 144 -3.89 -13.81 17.91
C GLY A 144 -4.35 -14.76 16.81
N GLN A 145 -4.67 -14.25 15.62
CA GLN A 145 -5.13 -15.09 14.51
C GLN A 145 -4.13 -16.20 14.16
N HIS A 146 -2.82 -15.92 14.11
CA HIS A 146 -1.80 -16.97 13.86
C HIS A 146 -1.80 -18.03 14.97
N ARG A 147 -2.04 -17.62 16.22
CA ARG A 147 -2.09 -18.50 17.39
C ARG A 147 -3.34 -19.41 17.31
N ALA A 148 -4.50 -18.82 17.03
CA ALA A 148 -5.74 -19.55 16.83
C ALA A 148 -5.63 -20.54 15.66
N MET A 149 -5.02 -20.11 14.55
CA MET A 149 -4.82 -20.98 13.39
C MET A 149 -3.89 -22.16 13.70
N ALA A 150 -2.85 -21.98 14.53
CA ALA A 150 -2.00 -23.08 14.96
C ALA A 150 -2.80 -24.16 15.72
N LEU A 151 -3.67 -23.75 16.65
CA LEU A 151 -4.57 -24.65 17.40
C LEU A 151 -5.56 -25.35 16.46
N LEU A 152 -6.22 -24.59 15.58
CA LEU A 152 -7.19 -25.10 14.62
C LEU A 152 -6.55 -26.07 13.63
N ALA A 153 -5.34 -25.79 13.16
CA ALA A 153 -4.60 -26.66 12.26
C ALA A 153 -4.30 -28.03 12.89
N ILE A 154 -3.86 -28.03 14.16
CA ILE A 154 -3.62 -29.27 14.92
C ILE A 154 -4.94 -30.02 15.12
N GLU A 155 -5.97 -29.34 15.67
CA GLU A 155 -7.27 -29.95 15.97
C GLU A 155 -7.93 -30.55 14.72
N ARG A 156 -7.99 -29.81 13.61
CA ARG A 156 -8.62 -30.26 12.35
C ARG A 156 -7.88 -31.43 11.70
N THR A 157 -6.56 -31.49 11.87
CA THR A 157 -5.75 -32.60 11.38
C THR A 157 -6.03 -33.86 12.19
N LEU A 158 -6.10 -33.76 13.52
CA LEU A 158 -6.40 -34.87 14.41
C LEU A 158 -7.82 -35.40 14.24
N SER A 159 -8.81 -34.50 14.18
CA SER A 159 -10.23 -34.84 14.04
C SER A 159 -10.63 -35.20 12.60
N ARG A 160 -9.72 -35.05 11.63
CA ARG A 160 -9.99 -35.14 10.19
C ARG A 160 -11.16 -34.25 9.74
N SER A 161 -11.31 -33.09 10.37
CA SER A 161 -12.44 -32.18 10.16
C SER A 161 -12.09 -30.95 9.30
N TRP A 162 -11.12 -31.08 8.39
CA TRP A 162 -10.87 -30.07 7.36
C TRP A 162 -12.05 -30.05 6.38
N GLN A 163 -13.01 -29.15 6.60
CA GLN A 163 -14.21 -29.00 5.78
C GLN A 163 -14.54 -27.51 5.61
N GLY A 164 -15.35 -27.16 4.59
CA GLY A 164 -15.84 -25.80 4.39
C GLY A 164 -14.74 -24.80 4.02
N SER A 165 -14.82 -23.56 4.53
CA SER A 165 -13.86 -22.49 4.24
C SER A 165 -12.44 -22.75 4.76
N GLY A 166 -12.27 -23.71 5.68
CA GLY A 166 -10.96 -24.12 6.19
C GLY A 166 -10.20 -25.08 5.26
N GLU A 167 -10.90 -25.79 4.35
CA GLU A 167 -10.32 -26.86 3.52
C GLU A 167 -9.23 -26.34 2.57
N GLN A 168 -9.41 -25.14 2.03
CA GLN A 168 -8.43 -24.47 1.17
C GLN A 168 -7.05 -24.29 1.83
N PHE A 169 -6.99 -24.27 3.17
CA PHE A 169 -5.75 -24.10 3.92
C PHE A 169 -5.11 -25.43 4.36
N ARG A 170 -5.82 -26.56 4.20
CA ARG A 170 -5.34 -27.90 4.58
C ARG A 170 -3.93 -28.23 4.04
N PRO A 171 -3.58 -27.92 2.77
CA PRO A 171 -2.26 -28.25 2.22
C PRO A 171 -1.08 -27.58 2.95
N PHE A 172 -1.28 -26.42 3.56
CA PHE A 172 -0.22 -25.70 4.28
C PHE A 172 0.11 -26.33 5.63
N TYR A 173 -0.84 -27.05 6.22
CA TYR A 173 -0.78 -27.46 7.62
C TYR A 173 -0.72 -28.96 7.82
N GLN A 174 -1.55 -29.72 7.12
CA GLN A 174 -1.81 -31.13 7.44
C GLN A 174 -0.51 -31.95 7.46
N HIS A 175 0.27 -31.89 6.38
CA HIS A 175 1.51 -32.65 6.27
C HIS A 175 2.52 -32.24 7.36
N GLN A 176 2.66 -30.95 7.63
CA GLN A 176 3.59 -30.46 8.65
C GLN A 176 3.18 -30.88 10.05
N VAL A 177 1.88 -30.82 10.36
CA VAL A 177 1.33 -31.27 11.65
C VAL A 177 1.53 -32.78 11.82
N GLU A 178 1.18 -33.59 10.82
CA GLU A 178 1.36 -35.05 10.86
C GLU A 178 2.84 -35.43 11.05
N HIS A 179 3.73 -34.76 10.31
CA HIS A 179 5.17 -34.94 10.47
C HIS A 179 5.64 -34.62 11.90
N LEU A 180 5.25 -33.45 12.45
CA LEU A 180 5.69 -33.03 13.78
C LEU A 180 5.11 -33.89 14.91
N LEU A 181 3.85 -34.34 14.79
CA LEU A 181 3.24 -35.26 15.75
C LEU A 181 4.02 -36.58 15.80
N HIS A 182 4.45 -37.09 14.64
CA HIS A 182 5.28 -38.29 14.56
C HIS A 182 6.71 -38.05 15.05
N GLU A 183 7.36 -36.98 14.60
CA GLU A 183 8.74 -36.60 14.96
C GLU A 183 8.90 -36.42 16.47
N TYR A 184 7.94 -35.75 17.13
CA TYR A 184 7.98 -35.48 18.56
C TYR A 184 7.24 -36.54 19.40
N GLN A 185 6.73 -37.61 18.78
CA GLN A 185 6.00 -38.69 19.45
C GLN A 185 4.88 -38.18 20.37
N VAL A 186 4.15 -37.15 19.93
CA VAL A 186 3.15 -36.46 20.75
C VAL A 186 1.89 -37.33 20.86
N SER A 187 1.51 -37.70 22.10
CA SER A 187 0.28 -38.44 22.35
C SER A 187 -0.94 -37.52 22.51
N GLU A 188 -2.15 -38.07 22.43
CA GLU A 188 -3.39 -37.32 22.70
C GLU A 188 -3.44 -36.76 24.14
N LEU A 189 -2.83 -37.48 25.09
CA LEU A 189 -2.64 -37.03 26.48
C LEU A 189 -1.69 -35.83 26.60
N ASP A 190 -0.74 -35.67 25.67
CA ASP A 190 0.16 -34.51 25.66
C ASP A 190 -0.51 -33.29 25.03
N LEU A 191 -1.36 -33.50 24.02
CA LEU A 191 -2.18 -32.44 23.42
C LEU A 191 -3.18 -31.87 24.44
N ALA A 192 -3.77 -32.73 25.28
CA ALA A 192 -4.66 -32.32 26.38
C ALA A 192 -4.03 -31.35 27.39
N LYS A 193 -2.70 -31.24 27.41
CA LYS A 193 -1.96 -30.29 28.28
C LYS A 193 -1.75 -28.92 27.62
N ILE A 194 -2.05 -28.79 26.33
CA ILE A 194 -1.90 -27.54 25.58
C ILE A 194 -3.16 -26.70 25.77
N GLU A 195 -3.04 -25.67 26.60
CA GLU A 195 -4.11 -24.72 26.89
C GLU A 195 -3.66 -23.30 26.52
N VAL A 196 -4.53 -22.56 25.81
CA VAL A 196 -4.28 -21.17 25.42
C VAL A 196 -5.39 -20.28 25.98
N PRO A 197 -5.05 -19.20 26.70
CA PRO A 197 -6.07 -18.29 27.22
C PRO A 197 -6.81 -17.59 26.08
N VAL A 198 -8.13 -17.51 26.22
CA VAL A 198 -9.03 -16.84 25.26
C VAL A 198 -9.85 -15.80 26.00
N THR A 199 -9.79 -14.57 25.50
CA THR A 199 -10.70 -13.50 25.87
C THR A 199 -11.84 -13.48 24.88
N VAL A 200 -13.04 -13.78 25.35
CA VAL A 200 -14.26 -13.69 24.55
C VAL A 200 -14.94 -12.37 24.86
N CYS A 201 -15.13 -11.54 23.84
CA CYS A 201 -15.88 -10.29 23.94
C CYS A 201 -17.22 -10.41 23.20
N TRP A 202 -18.21 -9.68 23.69
CA TRP A 202 -19.47 -9.43 22.98
C TRP A 202 -19.92 -8.01 23.34
N PHE A 203 -20.85 -7.46 22.57
CA PHE A 203 -21.28 -6.06 22.70
C PHE A 203 -22.76 -6.00 23.09
N PRO A 204 -23.11 -5.93 24.40
CA PRO A 204 -24.51 -5.88 24.83
C PRO A 204 -25.29 -4.69 24.25
N GLY A 205 -24.63 -3.53 24.12
CA GLY A 205 -25.21 -2.31 23.57
C GLY A 205 -25.37 -2.31 22.04
N GLU A 206 -24.75 -3.27 21.34
CA GLU A 206 -24.85 -3.40 19.88
C GLU A 206 -25.82 -4.52 19.51
N THR A 207 -27.06 -4.43 20.01
CA THR A 207 -28.16 -5.35 19.71
C THR A 207 -29.39 -4.58 19.23
N GLY A 208 -30.26 -5.20 18.42
CA GLY A 208 -31.43 -4.56 17.82
C GLY A 208 -31.21 -4.04 16.38
N GLU A 209 -32.26 -3.47 15.77
CA GLU A 209 -32.29 -3.09 14.35
C GLU A 209 -31.23 -2.05 13.95
N SER A 210 -30.77 -1.22 14.89
CA SER A 210 -29.73 -0.21 14.68
C SER A 210 -28.32 -0.64 15.11
N SER A 211 -28.11 -1.92 15.42
CA SER A 211 -26.83 -2.48 15.87
C SER A 211 -25.71 -2.32 14.85
N ARG A 212 -24.51 -1.97 15.33
CA ARG A 212 -23.28 -1.87 14.56
C ARG A 212 -22.19 -2.76 15.14
N ALA A 213 -22.55 -3.98 15.58
CA ALA A 213 -21.63 -4.93 16.21
C ALA A 213 -20.32 -5.18 15.40
N HIS A 214 -20.42 -5.21 14.07
CA HIS A 214 -19.27 -5.35 13.17
C HIS A 214 -18.37 -4.10 13.11
N GLU A 215 -18.92 -2.89 13.26
CA GLU A 215 -18.13 -1.65 13.41
C GLU A 215 -17.39 -1.62 14.75
N ALA A 216 -18.08 -1.97 15.84
CA ALA A 216 -17.48 -2.05 17.17
C ALA A 216 -16.31 -3.05 17.22
N ALA A 217 -16.45 -4.21 16.56
CA ALA A 217 -15.36 -5.18 16.42
C ALA A 217 -14.16 -4.62 15.63
N ARG A 218 -14.41 -3.86 14.56
CA ARG A 218 -13.34 -3.21 13.77
C ARG A 218 -12.55 -2.21 14.62
N LYS A 219 -13.24 -1.39 15.41
CA LYS A 219 -12.58 -0.45 16.33
C LYS A 219 -11.72 -1.19 17.38
N LEU A 220 -12.29 -2.21 18.02
CA LEU A 220 -11.57 -3.01 19.02
C LEU A 220 -10.32 -3.68 18.45
N PHE A 221 -10.39 -4.16 17.20
CA PHE A 221 -9.23 -4.72 16.51
C PHE A 221 -8.08 -3.70 16.39
N VAL A 222 -8.39 -2.46 16.00
CA VAL A 222 -7.41 -1.39 15.85
C VAL A 222 -6.76 -1.08 17.20
N ASP A 223 -7.59 -0.93 18.24
CA ASP A 223 -7.14 -0.60 19.59
C ASP A 223 -6.17 -1.66 20.15
N VAL A 224 -6.46 -2.95 19.92
CA VAL A 224 -5.62 -4.06 20.41
C VAL A 224 -4.28 -4.17 19.66
N ASN A 225 -4.24 -3.87 18.36
CA ASN A 225 -3.04 -4.04 17.54
C ASN A 225 -2.10 -2.83 17.53
N LYS A 226 -2.55 -1.66 18.01
CA LYS A 226 -1.71 -0.46 18.06
C LYS A 226 -0.54 -0.56 19.07
N GLU A 227 -0.63 -1.47 20.05
CA GLU A 227 0.29 -1.54 21.20
C GLU A 227 1.31 -2.72 21.17
N ALA A 228 1.28 -3.63 20.19
CA ALA A 228 2.19 -4.80 20.14
C ALA A 228 2.86 -5.02 18.77
N ARG A 229 4.18 -4.72 18.70
CA ARG A 229 5.05 -4.56 17.52
C ARG A 229 4.68 -3.36 16.65
N PRO A 230 5.63 -2.45 16.34
CA PRO A 230 5.35 -1.31 15.49
C PRO A 230 4.94 -1.81 14.09
N PRO A 231 3.73 -1.49 13.62
CA PRO A 231 3.29 -1.85 12.27
C PRO A 231 4.24 -1.25 11.23
N SER A 232 4.37 -1.91 10.07
CA SER A 232 5.11 -1.32 8.94
C SER A 232 4.48 0.01 8.54
N GLU A 233 5.25 0.92 7.96
CA GLU A 233 4.73 2.21 7.50
C GLU A 233 3.60 2.03 6.47
N SER A 234 3.71 1.04 5.57
CA SER A 234 2.60 0.63 4.69
C SER A 234 1.32 0.31 5.48
N ARG A 235 1.41 -0.45 6.58
CA ARG A 235 0.25 -0.77 7.44
C ARG A 235 -0.26 0.43 8.22
N ILE A 236 0.62 1.34 8.65
CA ILE A 236 0.20 2.60 9.29
C ILE A 236 -0.62 3.43 8.30
N ILE A 237 -0.14 3.60 7.06
CA ILE A 237 -0.87 4.35 6.03
C ILE A 237 -2.25 3.73 5.76
N LEU A 238 -2.35 2.40 5.81
CA LEU A 238 -3.60 1.68 5.55
C LEU A 238 -4.60 1.69 6.71
N LEU A 239 -4.12 1.63 7.95
CA LEU A 239 -4.94 1.43 9.15
C LEU A 239 -5.18 2.71 9.95
N SER A 240 -4.35 3.74 9.76
CA SER A 240 -4.44 4.96 10.56
C SER A 240 -5.46 5.94 9.98
N ASP A 241 -6.51 6.22 10.77
CA ASP A 241 -7.43 7.34 10.56
C ASP A 241 -6.96 8.62 11.27
N GLY A 242 -5.77 8.61 11.89
CA GLY A 242 -5.23 9.75 12.64
C GLY A 242 -4.59 10.84 11.78
N GLU A 243 -4.37 10.57 10.48
CA GLU A 243 -3.84 11.54 9.53
C GLU A 243 -4.73 11.61 8.29
N LEU A 244 -5.18 12.80 7.92
CA LEU A 244 -6.01 13.01 6.73
C LEU A 244 -5.28 12.54 5.48
N SER A 245 -3.97 12.77 5.39
CA SER A 245 -3.14 12.29 4.28
C SER A 245 -3.14 10.76 4.13
N ASN A 246 -3.29 9.98 5.22
CA ASN A 246 -3.51 8.52 5.15
C ASN A 246 -4.91 8.21 4.62
N VAL A 247 -5.93 8.92 5.10
CA VAL A 247 -7.31 8.79 4.62
C VAL A 247 -7.39 9.02 3.10
N LEU A 248 -6.80 10.12 2.59
CA LEU A 248 -6.78 10.42 1.16
C LEU A 248 -6.00 9.38 0.34
N THR A 249 -4.87 8.91 0.87
CA THR A 249 -4.07 7.85 0.22
C THR A 249 -4.87 6.56 0.09
N ARG A 250 -5.61 6.18 1.14
CA ARG A 250 -6.46 4.99 1.13
C ARG A 250 -7.63 5.14 0.17
N SER A 251 -8.21 6.33 0.00
CA SER A 251 -9.25 6.59 -1.00
C SER A 251 -8.77 6.32 -2.43
N LEU A 252 -7.50 6.60 -2.75
CA LEU A 252 -6.91 6.20 -4.05
C LEU A 252 -6.96 4.69 -4.24
N LEU A 253 -6.51 3.91 -3.24
CA LEU A 253 -6.51 2.44 -3.29
C LEU A 253 -7.93 1.87 -3.40
N SER A 254 -8.89 2.45 -2.67
CA SER A 254 -10.30 2.08 -2.76
C SER A 254 -10.86 2.29 -4.16
N ALA A 255 -10.49 3.38 -4.83
CA ALA A 255 -10.91 3.63 -6.22
C ALA A 255 -10.30 2.64 -7.22
N LEU A 256 -9.05 2.21 -7.02
CA LEU A 256 -8.39 1.19 -7.85
C LEU A 256 -8.99 -0.22 -7.70
N ARG A 257 -9.76 -0.44 -6.64
CA ARG A 257 -10.53 -1.68 -6.45
C ARG A 257 -11.82 -1.70 -7.27
N GLY A 258 -12.36 -0.54 -7.62
CA GLY A 258 -13.64 -0.43 -8.32
C GLY A 258 -13.67 -1.27 -9.60
N ARG A 259 -14.81 -1.92 -9.90
CA ARG A 259 -14.98 -2.78 -11.09
C ARG A 259 -14.99 -2.02 -12.42
N SER A 260 -14.86 -0.70 -12.40
CA SER A 260 -14.66 0.08 -13.61
C SER A 260 -13.23 -0.17 -14.10
N GLY A 261 -13.07 -0.90 -15.22
CA GLY A 261 -11.78 -1.12 -15.90
C GLY A 261 -11.11 0.16 -16.44
N THR A 262 -11.42 1.31 -15.85
CA THR A 262 -10.96 2.65 -16.18
C THR A 262 -9.58 2.95 -15.57
N TYR A 263 -9.29 2.36 -14.40
CA TYR A 263 -8.01 2.57 -13.70
C TYR A 263 -7.12 1.34 -13.71
N LEU A 264 -5.85 1.53 -13.32
CA LEU A 264 -4.94 0.41 -13.10
C LEU A 264 -5.55 -0.58 -12.10
N PRO A 265 -5.41 -1.89 -12.33
CA PRO A 265 -5.95 -2.86 -11.39
C PRO A 265 -5.20 -2.80 -10.06
N LEU A 266 -5.88 -3.07 -8.94
CA LEU A 266 -5.27 -3.09 -7.61
C LEU A 266 -4.06 -4.05 -7.53
N TYR A 267 -4.06 -5.17 -8.27
CA TYR A 267 -2.93 -6.10 -8.33
C TYR A 267 -1.70 -5.56 -9.09
N ALA A 268 -1.81 -4.39 -9.75
CA ALA A 268 -0.67 -3.63 -10.26
C ALA A 268 -0.08 -2.65 -9.21
N VAL A 269 -0.59 -2.67 -7.97
CA VAL A 269 -0.11 -1.86 -6.85
C VAL A 269 0.38 -2.77 -5.72
N GLU A 270 1.56 -2.48 -5.20
CA GLU A 270 2.07 -3.08 -3.96
C GLU A 270 1.67 -2.22 -2.76
N TYR A 271 0.64 -2.66 -2.02
CA TYR A 271 0.08 -1.90 -0.91
C TYR A 271 0.47 -2.42 0.48
N ASP A 272 0.87 -3.68 0.63
CA ASP A 272 1.51 -4.20 1.85
C ASP A 272 2.94 -4.59 1.50
N ASN A 273 3.90 -3.70 1.79
CA ASN A 273 5.33 -3.99 1.68
C ASN A 273 5.95 -3.93 3.09
N PRO A 274 6.54 -5.03 3.59
CA PRO A 274 7.25 -5.01 4.86
C PRO A 274 8.60 -4.28 4.78
N GLU A 275 9.15 -4.07 3.58
CA GLU A 275 10.40 -3.34 3.36
C GLU A 275 10.16 -1.83 3.30
N VAL A 276 11.00 -1.07 4.01
CA VAL A 276 10.93 0.39 4.10
C VAL A 276 11.89 1.00 3.08
N ASN A 277 11.50 2.12 2.45
CA ASN A 277 12.35 2.96 1.58
C ASN A 277 12.81 2.33 0.25
N THR A 278 11.95 1.61 -0.46
CA THR A 278 12.27 1.16 -1.82
C THR A 278 11.85 2.20 -2.87
N SER A 279 12.78 2.67 -3.70
CA SER A 279 12.50 3.60 -4.81
C SER A 279 11.79 2.96 -6.01
N ARG A 280 11.50 1.66 -5.88
CA ARG A 280 10.74 0.82 -6.81
C ARG A 280 9.94 -0.20 -6.01
N PRO A 281 8.82 -0.70 -6.55
CA PRO A 281 8.17 -1.86 -5.97
C PRO A 281 9.09 -3.09 -5.98
N ALA A 282 8.96 -3.94 -4.96
CA ALA A 282 9.76 -5.17 -4.88
C ALA A 282 9.22 -6.26 -5.82
N ARG A 283 7.89 -6.32 -5.97
CA ARG A 283 7.21 -7.25 -6.88
C ARG A 283 7.43 -6.84 -8.35
N TRP A 284 7.96 -7.76 -9.16
CA TRP A 284 8.24 -7.52 -10.59
C TRP A 284 6.99 -7.23 -11.44
N SER A 285 5.82 -7.69 -10.98
CA SER A 285 4.54 -7.58 -11.69
C SER A 285 3.85 -6.23 -11.48
N VAL A 286 4.20 -5.50 -10.42
CA VAL A 286 3.48 -4.27 -10.06
C VAL A 286 4.13 -3.04 -10.71
N MET A 287 3.33 -2.00 -10.89
CA MET A 287 3.77 -0.72 -11.45
C MET A 287 4.16 0.27 -10.36
N THR A 288 3.43 0.29 -9.25
CA THR A 288 3.54 1.32 -8.22
C THR A 288 3.31 0.73 -6.83
N ASN A 289 3.49 1.53 -5.78
CA ASN A 289 3.28 1.11 -4.40
C ASN A 289 2.61 2.20 -3.56
N ILE A 290 2.11 1.83 -2.38
CA ILE A 290 1.40 2.74 -1.47
C ILE A 290 2.25 3.95 -1.05
N HIS A 291 3.56 3.76 -0.88
CA HIS A 291 4.47 4.84 -0.54
C HIS A 291 4.45 5.93 -1.60
N LEU A 292 4.49 5.58 -2.89
CA LEU A 292 4.37 6.58 -3.96
C LEU A 292 3.03 7.33 -3.89
N LEU A 293 1.92 6.64 -3.66
CA LEU A 293 0.60 7.28 -3.57
C LEU A 293 0.55 8.27 -2.40
N LYS A 294 1.06 7.87 -1.23
CA LYS A 294 1.22 8.76 -0.06
C LYS A 294 2.12 9.95 -0.39
N MET A 295 3.21 9.71 -1.11
CA MET A 295 4.10 10.79 -1.55
C MET A 295 3.43 11.75 -2.53
N ALA A 296 2.60 11.26 -3.45
CA ALA A 296 1.83 12.09 -4.36
C ALA A 296 0.88 13.02 -3.60
N VAL A 297 0.14 12.46 -2.63
CA VAL A 297 -0.72 13.23 -1.70
C VAL A 297 0.10 14.26 -0.92
N ASN A 298 1.22 13.83 -0.33
CA ASN A 298 2.08 14.72 0.45
C ASN A 298 2.71 15.84 -0.38
N ARG A 299 3.04 15.62 -1.65
CA ARG A 299 3.69 16.65 -2.50
C ARG A 299 2.68 17.59 -3.15
N CYS A 300 1.50 17.10 -3.50
CA CYS A 300 0.52 17.89 -4.24
C CYS A 300 -0.51 18.57 -3.34
N ILE A 301 -0.83 17.96 -2.20
CA ILE A 301 -1.90 18.42 -1.30
C ILE A 301 -1.32 19.05 -0.04
N PHE A 302 -0.43 18.34 0.65
CA PHE A 302 0.15 18.80 1.92
C PHE A 302 1.53 19.44 1.78
N GLY A 303 2.09 19.56 0.58
CA GLY A 303 3.44 20.06 0.39
C GLY A 303 3.51 21.57 0.53
N PRO A 304 4.63 22.20 0.91
CA PRO A 304 4.80 23.63 0.73
C PRO A 304 4.52 24.05 -0.72
N PRO A 305 3.84 25.20 -0.98
CA PRO A 305 3.47 25.64 -2.34
C PRO A 305 4.64 25.65 -3.32
N LYS A 306 5.84 26.00 -2.82
CA LYS A 306 7.09 26.04 -3.58
C LYS A 306 7.45 24.73 -4.26
N TYR A 307 6.97 23.58 -3.78
CA TYR A 307 7.21 22.30 -4.46
C TYR A 307 6.56 22.23 -5.83
N LEU A 308 5.44 22.91 -6.04
CA LEU A 308 4.75 22.96 -7.32
C LEU A 308 5.07 24.25 -8.09
N THR A 309 5.27 25.37 -7.40
CA THR A 309 5.48 26.67 -8.07
C THR A 309 6.93 26.96 -8.42
N ASN A 310 7.91 26.42 -7.70
CA ASN A 310 9.33 26.66 -7.96
C ASN A 310 9.96 25.48 -8.73
N LEU A 311 10.16 25.67 -10.03
CA LEU A 311 10.80 24.71 -10.93
C LEU A 311 12.34 24.78 -10.92
N ALA A 312 12.91 25.82 -10.31
CA ALA A 312 14.36 26.04 -10.24
C ALA A 312 15.02 25.43 -8.99
N GLN A 313 14.24 24.90 -8.04
CA GLN A 313 14.75 24.46 -6.74
C GLN A 313 14.59 22.94 -6.51
N PRO A 314 15.61 22.26 -5.94
CA PRO A 314 15.44 20.90 -5.44
C PRO A 314 14.59 20.88 -4.16
N ILE A 315 13.94 19.74 -3.89
CA ILE A 315 13.27 19.52 -2.62
C ILE A 315 14.32 19.32 -1.52
N SER A 316 14.29 20.15 -0.49
CA SER A 316 15.15 20.05 0.70
C SER A 316 14.56 20.80 1.89
N GLY A 317 15.03 20.46 3.10
CA GLY A 317 14.66 21.13 4.35
C GLY A 317 13.49 20.47 5.10
N ARG A 318 13.32 20.87 6.36
CA ARG A 318 12.18 20.47 7.20
C ARG A 318 10.97 21.35 6.86
N GLU A 319 9.79 20.75 6.83
CA GLU A 319 8.54 21.41 6.47
C GLU A 319 7.83 21.88 7.74
N LYS A 320 7.31 23.11 7.76
CA LYS A 320 6.47 23.62 8.85
C LYS A 320 5.06 23.04 8.70
N GLY A 321 4.53 22.39 9.73
CA GLY A 321 3.20 21.77 9.71
C GLY A 321 2.09 22.73 9.31
N GLU A 322 2.12 23.96 9.83
CA GLU A 322 1.14 25.00 9.51
C GLU A 322 1.09 25.37 8.02
N GLU A 323 2.24 25.43 7.34
CA GLU A 323 2.28 25.72 5.91
C GLU A 323 1.69 24.58 5.08
N ARG A 324 1.91 23.34 5.52
CA ARG A 324 1.36 22.13 4.90
C ARG A 324 -0.16 22.12 4.99
N ASP A 325 -0.67 22.40 6.18
CA ASP A 325 -2.11 22.42 6.44
C ASP A 325 -2.78 23.54 5.65
N ARG A 326 -2.21 24.75 5.67
CA ARG A 326 -2.71 25.88 4.87
C ARG A 326 -2.76 25.57 3.37
N PHE A 327 -1.72 24.91 2.85
CA PHE A 327 -1.71 24.52 1.45
C PHE A 327 -2.77 23.48 1.15
N MET A 328 -2.92 22.45 1.99
CA MET A 328 -3.98 21.44 1.85
C MET A 328 -5.37 22.08 1.80
N ARG A 329 -5.64 23.05 2.70
CA ARG A 329 -6.93 23.76 2.70
C ARG A 329 -7.22 24.45 1.36
N THR A 330 -6.18 25.00 0.75
CA THR A 330 -6.26 25.63 -0.58
C THR A 330 -6.44 24.59 -1.69
N GLN A 331 -5.71 23.46 -1.63
CA GLN A 331 -5.73 22.42 -2.65
C GLN A 331 -7.04 21.63 -2.69
N LEU A 332 -7.70 21.47 -1.55
CA LEU A 332 -9.01 20.83 -1.46
C LEU A 332 -10.18 21.83 -1.52
N ASP A 333 -9.87 23.14 -1.59
CA ASP A 333 -10.86 24.22 -1.57
C ASP A 333 -11.87 24.06 -0.41
N LEU A 334 -11.34 23.97 0.82
CA LEU A 334 -12.18 23.69 1.99
C LEU A 334 -13.20 24.79 2.26
N VAL A 335 -12.91 26.02 1.83
CA VAL A 335 -13.82 27.17 1.97
C VAL A 335 -15.14 26.92 1.24
N SER A 336 -15.15 26.20 0.11
CA SER A 336 -16.38 25.83 -0.58
C SER A 336 -17.04 24.56 -0.03
N LEU A 337 -16.32 23.78 0.77
CA LEU A 337 -16.77 22.47 1.25
C LEU A 337 -17.37 22.51 2.66
N LEU A 338 -16.80 23.33 3.55
CA LEU A 338 -17.12 23.37 4.98
C LEU A 338 -17.45 24.80 5.41
N PRO A 339 -18.36 24.98 6.40
CA PRO A 339 -18.57 26.29 7.02
C PRO A 339 -17.32 26.75 7.79
N GLU A 340 -17.19 28.07 7.98
CA GLU A 340 -16.05 28.69 8.69
C GLU A 340 -15.89 28.17 10.12
N TYR A 341 -17.01 27.94 10.82
CA TYR A 341 -17.06 27.36 12.16
C TYR A 341 -18.18 26.32 12.29
N PHE A 342 -17.88 25.16 12.88
CA PHE A 342 -18.88 24.13 13.16
C PHE A 342 -18.44 23.17 14.28
N ASP A 343 -19.41 22.42 14.80
CA ASP A 343 -19.18 21.32 15.74
C ASP A 343 -19.24 19.97 15.02
N ASP A 344 -18.30 19.08 15.33
CA ASP A 344 -18.29 17.69 14.90
C ASP A 344 -18.14 16.78 16.13
N ALA A 345 -19.22 16.08 16.49
CA ALA A 345 -19.30 15.19 17.65
C ALA A 345 -18.86 15.83 18.99
N GLY A 346 -19.21 17.10 19.22
CA GLY A 346 -18.89 17.84 20.45
C GLY A 346 -17.50 18.49 20.45
N TYR A 347 -16.79 18.47 19.33
CA TYR A 347 -15.54 19.18 19.15
C TYR A 347 -15.73 20.37 18.20
N PRO A 348 -15.41 21.60 18.63
CA PRO A 348 -15.49 22.78 17.77
C PRO A 348 -14.29 22.83 16.81
N TYR A 349 -14.59 23.06 15.53
CA TYR A 349 -13.60 23.26 14.48
C TYR A 349 -13.75 24.65 13.87
N ASP A 350 -12.60 25.30 13.70
CA ASP A 350 -12.40 26.47 12.85
C ASP A 350 -11.69 25.98 11.57
N LEU A 351 -12.17 26.44 10.41
CA LEU A 351 -11.65 26.05 9.10
C LEU A 351 -10.14 26.26 9.00
N ASP A 352 -9.60 27.35 9.55
CA ASP A 352 -8.16 27.62 9.54
C ASP A 352 -7.34 26.70 10.46
N GLY A 353 -8.01 26.10 11.44
CA GLY A 353 -7.46 25.09 12.35
C GLY A 353 -7.49 23.66 11.82
N ILE A 354 -8.08 23.42 10.64
CA ILE A 354 -8.14 22.09 10.02
C ILE A 354 -6.80 21.76 9.36
N GLY A 355 -6.20 20.63 9.74
CA GLY A 355 -4.90 20.16 9.27
C GLY A 355 -4.80 18.65 9.18
N ASP A 356 -3.61 18.12 8.88
CA ASP A 356 -3.38 16.69 8.65
C ASP A 356 -3.72 15.84 9.88
N THR A 357 -3.38 16.28 11.08
CA THR A 357 -3.62 15.56 12.34
C THR A 357 -4.82 16.08 13.13
N LYS A 358 -5.38 17.22 12.73
CA LYS A 358 -6.51 17.89 13.40
C LYS A 358 -7.60 18.20 12.37
N PHE A 359 -8.48 17.24 12.11
CA PHE A 359 -9.58 17.38 11.15
C PHE A 359 -10.87 16.75 11.69
N PRO A 360 -12.05 17.17 11.19
CA PRO A 360 -13.35 16.61 11.60
C PRO A 360 -13.54 15.16 11.11
N LEU A 361 -13.50 14.19 12.02
CA LEU A 361 -13.63 12.77 11.67
C LEU A 361 -15.01 12.45 11.06
N GLY A 362 -16.08 13.10 11.53
CA GLY A 362 -17.44 12.95 10.99
C GLY A 362 -17.61 13.54 9.59
N ARG A 363 -16.65 14.36 9.12
CA ARG A 363 -16.61 14.90 7.75
C ARG A 363 -15.49 14.30 6.89
N SER A 364 -14.79 13.27 7.38
CA SER A 364 -13.69 12.61 6.67
C SER A 364 -14.10 12.09 5.29
N GLU A 365 -15.31 11.53 5.16
CA GLU A 365 -15.84 11.07 3.87
C GLU A 365 -16.05 12.21 2.87
N ALA A 366 -16.51 13.39 3.33
CA ALA A 366 -16.68 14.56 2.47
C ALA A 366 -15.33 15.10 1.98
N LEU A 367 -14.32 15.15 2.86
CA LEU A 367 -12.94 15.54 2.52
C LEU A 367 -12.33 14.55 1.51
N ALA A 368 -12.49 13.25 1.77
CA ALA A 368 -12.03 12.18 0.89
C ALA A 368 -12.72 12.22 -0.48
N SER A 369 -14.03 12.49 -0.51
CA SER A 369 -14.81 12.62 -1.75
C SER A 369 -14.36 13.83 -2.55
N ARG A 370 -14.20 15.01 -1.92
CA ARG A 370 -13.65 16.20 -2.57
C ARG A 370 -12.28 15.95 -3.20
N PHE A 371 -11.41 15.25 -2.47
CA PHE A 371 -10.12 14.83 -3.00
C PHE A 371 -10.29 13.89 -4.21
N MET A 372 -11.11 12.84 -4.08
CA MET A 372 -11.31 11.86 -5.15
C MET A 372 -11.93 12.44 -6.42
N ASP A 373 -12.88 13.37 -6.29
CA ASP A 373 -13.52 14.06 -7.42
C ASP A 373 -12.57 15.00 -8.18
N THR A 374 -11.38 15.26 -7.61
CA THR A 374 -10.43 16.25 -8.13
C THR A 374 -9.03 15.65 -8.29
N TRP A 375 -8.17 15.85 -7.29
CA TRP A 375 -6.79 15.39 -7.29
C TRP A 375 -6.66 13.86 -7.36
N GLY A 376 -7.52 13.13 -6.65
CA GLY A 376 -7.51 11.68 -6.64
C GLY A 376 -7.76 11.11 -8.03
N GLN A 377 -8.84 11.55 -8.69
CA GLN A 377 -9.12 11.18 -10.08
C GLN A 377 -7.98 11.59 -11.03
N ALA A 378 -7.42 12.80 -10.89
CA ALA A 378 -6.33 13.26 -11.73
C ALA A 378 -5.06 12.39 -11.59
N ILE A 379 -4.66 12.04 -10.35
CA ILE A 379 -3.51 11.17 -10.07
C ILE A 379 -3.74 9.77 -10.68
N LEU A 380 -4.93 9.19 -10.48
CA LEU A 380 -5.24 7.86 -11.01
C LEU A 380 -5.34 7.85 -12.53
N THR A 381 -5.90 8.91 -13.15
CA THR A 381 -5.89 9.11 -14.61
C THR A 381 -4.47 9.04 -15.15
N LEU A 382 -3.54 9.76 -14.54
CA LEU A 382 -2.14 9.78 -14.95
C LEU A 382 -1.49 8.39 -14.86
N LEU A 383 -1.64 7.72 -13.72
CA LEU A 383 -1.05 6.40 -13.45
C LEU A 383 -1.74 5.25 -14.21
N SER A 384 -2.92 5.47 -14.77
CA SER A 384 -3.68 4.43 -15.48
C SER A 384 -3.66 4.58 -17.00
N ARG A 385 -3.66 5.83 -17.50
CA ARG A 385 -3.93 6.12 -18.92
C ARG A 385 -2.70 6.62 -19.70
N THR A 386 -1.63 7.02 -19.03
CA THR A 386 -0.38 7.37 -19.72
C THR A 386 0.24 6.10 -20.31
N ALA A 387 0.70 6.16 -21.57
CA ALA A 387 0.96 5.01 -22.41
C ALA A 387 1.82 3.89 -21.79
N PRO A 388 2.95 4.16 -21.10
CA PRO A 388 3.71 3.09 -20.45
C PRO A 388 2.92 2.38 -19.35
N TYR A 389 2.14 3.12 -18.56
CA TYR A 389 1.38 2.57 -17.44
C TYR A 389 0.13 1.84 -17.91
N ALA A 390 -0.58 2.39 -18.90
CA ALA A 390 -1.70 1.74 -19.55
C ALA A 390 -1.29 0.40 -20.18
N ALA A 391 -0.15 0.38 -20.90
CA ALA A 391 0.38 -0.85 -21.50
C ALA A 391 0.77 -1.89 -20.44
N HIS A 392 1.36 -1.48 -19.32
CA HIS A 392 1.64 -2.40 -18.22
C HIS A 392 0.37 -3.01 -17.64
N ALA A 393 -0.65 -2.19 -17.35
CA ALA A 393 -1.92 -2.67 -16.82
C ALA A 393 -2.64 -3.65 -17.76
N ALA A 394 -2.66 -3.33 -19.07
CA ALA A 394 -3.22 -4.21 -20.10
C ALA A 394 -2.42 -5.52 -20.22
N SER A 395 -1.08 -5.45 -20.24
CA SER A 395 -0.22 -6.64 -20.26
C SER A 395 -0.42 -7.53 -19.04
N LEU A 396 -0.60 -6.95 -17.85
CA LEU A 396 -0.77 -7.69 -16.61
C LEU A 396 -2.14 -8.38 -16.54
N THR A 397 -3.17 -7.74 -17.11
CA THR A 397 -4.50 -8.32 -17.24
C THR A 397 -4.49 -9.47 -18.25
N SER A 398 -3.92 -9.26 -19.44
CA SER A 398 -3.76 -10.32 -20.44
C SER A 398 -2.96 -11.51 -19.90
N PHE A 399 -1.87 -11.23 -19.17
CA PHE A 399 -1.01 -12.25 -18.57
C PHE A 399 -1.71 -13.03 -17.45
N LYS A 400 -2.53 -12.35 -16.63
CA LYS A 400 -3.38 -13.00 -15.63
C LYS A 400 -4.34 -13.99 -16.30
N ASP A 401 -5.01 -13.56 -17.37
CA ASP A 401 -6.03 -14.36 -18.06
C ASP A 401 -5.41 -15.56 -18.81
N SER A 402 -4.15 -15.45 -19.25
CA SER A 402 -3.42 -16.54 -19.92
C SER A 402 -2.74 -17.52 -18.96
N TRP A 403 -2.70 -17.25 -17.65
CA TRP A 403 -1.97 -18.08 -16.69
C TRP A 403 -2.76 -19.35 -16.35
N HIS A 404 -2.25 -20.50 -16.78
CA HIS A 404 -2.84 -21.80 -16.45
C HIS A 404 -2.58 -22.22 -14.99
N THR A 405 -3.62 -22.56 -14.24
CA THR A 405 -3.56 -22.93 -12.82
C THR A 405 -3.83 -24.41 -12.53
N ALA A 406 -3.51 -25.30 -13.47
CA ALA A 406 -3.87 -26.72 -13.41
C ALA A 406 -3.27 -27.50 -12.21
N ASN A 407 -2.16 -27.04 -11.63
CA ASN A 407 -1.50 -27.67 -10.48
C ASN A 407 -1.52 -26.75 -9.25
N THR A 408 -1.54 -27.32 -8.05
CA THR A 408 -1.63 -26.58 -6.77
C THR A 408 -0.57 -25.48 -6.61
N HIS A 409 0.70 -25.76 -6.96
CA HIS A 409 1.77 -24.75 -6.90
C HIS A 409 1.61 -23.65 -7.96
N ALA A 410 1.01 -23.94 -9.12
CA ALA A 410 0.75 -22.96 -10.17
C ALA A 410 -0.40 -22.02 -9.79
N GLN A 411 -1.44 -22.54 -9.13
CA GLN A 411 -2.50 -21.73 -8.52
C GLN A 411 -1.94 -20.84 -7.40
N LEU A 412 -1.07 -21.38 -6.54
CA LEU A 412 -0.44 -20.61 -5.47
C LEU A 412 0.45 -19.47 -6.01
N ALA A 413 1.22 -19.72 -7.06
CA ALA A 413 2.03 -18.71 -7.74
C ALA A 413 1.17 -17.61 -8.40
N HIS A 414 0.03 -18.00 -8.99
CA HIS A 414 -0.95 -17.05 -9.52
C HIS A 414 -1.55 -16.18 -8.40
N ASP A 415 -1.99 -16.78 -7.30
CA ASP A 415 -2.62 -16.05 -6.20
C ASP A 415 -1.64 -15.14 -5.46
N ALA A 416 -0.37 -15.50 -5.40
CA ALA A 416 0.71 -14.63 -4.94
C ALA A 416 0.84 -13.34 -5.77
N LEU A 417 0.42 -13.35 -7.03
CA LEU A 417 0.44 -12.17 -7.90
C LEU A 417 -0.88 -11.39 -7.87
N PHE A 418 -2.02 -12.09 -7.84
CA PHE A 418 -3.33 -11.49 -8.12
C PHE A 418 -4.36 -11.60 -6.98
N GLY A 419 -4.18 -12.49 -6.01
CA GLY A 419 -5.15 -12.81 -4.95
C GLY A 419 -4.90 -12.09 -3.60
N GLY A 420 -3.71 -11.53 -3.41
CA GLY A 420 -3.30 -10.78 -2.21
C GLY A 420 -1.78 -10.59 -2.13
N VAL A 421 -1.33 -9.61 -1.35
CA VAL A 421 0.11 -9.28 -1.20
C VAL A 421 0.83 -10.16 -0.17
N GLY A 422 0.17 -10.65 0.89
CA GLY A 422 0.82 -11.50 1.90
C GLY A 422 1.32 -12.85 1.40
N VAL A 423 0.62 -13.47 0.45
CA VAL A 423 1.04 -14.75 -0.16
C VAL A 423 2.39 -14.59 -0.87
N TYR A 424 2.62 -13.47 -1.57
CA TYR A 424 3.90 -13.21 -2.25
C TYR A 424 5.09 -13.22 -1.28
N TRP A 425 4.97 -12.48 -0.17
CA TRP A 425 6.03 -12.38 0.83
C TRP A 425 6.27 -13.72 1.51
N THR A 426 5.20 -14.48 1.75
CA THR A 426 5.29 -15.84 2.31
C THR A 426 6.09 -16.77 1.39
N LEU A 427 5.83 -16.72 0.07
CA LEU A 427 6.59 -17.53 -0.90
C LEU A 427 8.08 -17.13 -0.90
N ARG A 428 8.38 -15.83 -0.90
CA ARG A 428 9.74 -15.31 -0.90
C ARG A 428 10.52 -15.75 0.34
N ASP A 429 9.98 -15.46 1.52
CA ASP A 429 10.69 -15.68 2.78
C ASP A 429 10.91 -17.19 3.02
N SER A 430 9.95 -18.03 2.59
CA SER A 430 10.09 -19.49 2.61
C SER A 430 11.21 -19.96 1.68
N TYR A 431 11.35 -19.34 0.51
CA TYR A 431 12.39 -19.65 -0.45
C TYR A 431 13.78 -19.22 0.03
N ASP A 432 13.90 -18.03 0.60
CA ASP A 432 15.15 -17.52 1.17
C ASP A 432 15.62 -18.41 2.33
N HIS A 433 14.69 -18.85 3.19
CA HIS A 433 14.99 -19.82 4.26
C HIS A 433 15.42 -21.20 3.70
N TYR A 434 14.78 -21.68 2.64
CA TYR A 434 15.20 -22.91 1.95
C TYR A 434 16.61 -22.77 1.35
N GLN A 435 16.95 -21.62 0.77
CA GLN A 435 18.29 -21.36 0.26
C GLN A 435 19.34 -21.29 1.37
N ALA A 436 19.04 -20.59 2.47
CA ALA A 436 19.96 -20.42 3.60
C ALA A 436 20.32 -21.76 4.27
N ASN A 437 19.37 -22.70 4.31
CA ASN A 437 19.55 -24.03 4.90
C ASN A 437 20.09 -25.08 3.91
N ARG A 438 20.39 -24.69 2.67
CA ARG A 438 20.92 -25.58 1.66
C ARG A 438 22.44 -25.69 1.83
N THR A 439 22.90 -26.73 2.52
CA THR A 439 24.34 -27.07 2.58
C THR A 439 24.85 -27.44 1.18
N GLN A 440 26.03 -26.93 0.78
CA GLN A 440 26.62 -27.19 -0.53
C GLN A 440 26.90 -28.69 -0.78
N ASP A 441 27.11 -29.47 0.28
CA ASP A 441 27.49 -30.89 0.22
C ASP A 441 26.45 -31.87 0.82
N GLY A 442 25.22 -31.41 1.14
CA GLY A 442 24.16 -32.24 1.74
C GLY A 442 23.09 -32.73 0.75
N PRO A 443 22.31 -33.77 1.11
CA PRO A 443 21.15 -34.20 0.31
C PRO A 443 20.13 -33.06 0.21
N LYS A 444 19.63 -32.80 -1.01
CA LYS A 444 18.69 -31.70 -1.28
C LYS A 444 17.41 -31.89 -0.46
N PRO A 445 17.02 -30.93 0.39
CA PRO A 445 15.75 -31.01 1.09
C PRO A 445 14.59 -31.06 0.07
N PRO A 446 13.51 -31.81 0.36
CA PRO A 446 12.39 -31.94 -0.56
C PRO A 446 11.72 -30.57 -0.80
N LYS A 447 11.45 -30.24 -2.08
CA LYS A 447 10.77 -29.00 -2.45
C LYS A 447 9.28 -29.10 -2.14
N SER A 448 8.81 -28.29 -1.19
CA SER A 448 7.38 -28.08 -0.94
C SER A 448 6.71 -27.35 -2.11
N ASP A 449 5.38 -27.37 -2.17
CA ASP A 449 4.62 -26.63 -3.18
C ASP A 449 4.86 -25.11 -3.11
N VAL A 450 5.22 -24.58 -1.94
CA VAL A 450 5.62 -23.17 -1.72
C VAL A 450 6.92 -22.84 -2.48
N ILE A 451 7.94 -23.70 -2.36
CA ILE A 451 9.22 -23.54 -3.07
C ILE A 451 9.01 -23.67 -4.58
N ARG A 452 8.19 -24.65 -5.01
CA ARG A 452 7.84 -24.85 -6.42
C ARG A 452 7.03 -23.67 -6.97
N ALA A 453 6.14 -23.07 -6.17
CA ALA A 453 5.37 -21.90 -6.56
C ALA A 453 6.27 -20.66 -6.77
N TRP A 454 7.25 -20.43 -5.88
CA TRP A 454 8.22 -19.34 -6.06
C TRP A 454 9.09 -19.52 -7.32
N GLU A 455 9.58 -20.73 -7.58
CA GLU A 455 10.34 -21.04 -8.79
C GLU A 455 9.48 -20.86 -10.05
N ALA A 456 8.26 -21.38 -10.07
CA ALA A 456 7.31 -21.20 -11.17
C ALA A 456 7.00 -19.72 -11.42
N GLN A 457 6.88 -18.92 -10.35
CA GLN A 457 6.68 -17.48 -10.47
C GLN A 457 7.89 -16.78 -11.11
N LYS A 458 9.11 -17.21 -10.79
CA LYS A 458 10.34 -16.66 -11.38
C LYS A 458 10.48 -17.02 -12.86
N GLU A 459 10.07 -18.22 -13.25
CA GLU A 459 10.01 -18.62 -14.66
C GLU A 459 9.01 -17.75 -15.44
N LYS A 460 7.88 -17.42 -14.81
CA LYS A 460 6.80 -16.58 -15.37
C LYS A 460 7.14 -15.10 -15.51
N GLU A 461 8.19 -14.60 -14.86
CA GLU A 461 8.67 -13.22 -15.00
C GLU A 461 9.09 -12.90 -16.45
N ALA A 462 9.76 -13.86 -17.13
CA ALA A 462 10.19 -13.70 -18.51
C ALA A 462 8.99 -13.65 -19.49
N GLU A 463 7.98 -14.49 -19.25
CA GLU A 463 6.73 -14.48 -20.01
C GLU A 463 6.01 -13.13 -19.86
N PHE A 464 5.95 -12.57 -18.65
CA PHE A 464 5.37 -11.25 -18.46
C PHE A 464 6.14 -10.13 -19.18
N ASP A 465 7.46 -10.20 -19.23
CA ASP A 465 8.28 -9.26 -20.01
C ASP A 465 7.90 -9.30 -21.51
N GLU A 466 7.54 -10.47 -22.05
CA GLU A 466 7.04 -10.62 -23.43
C GLU A 466 5.65 -10.01 -23.60
N HIS A 467 4.70 -10.26 -22.69
CA HIS A 467 3.37 -9.63 -22.73
C HIS A 467 3.49 -8.11 -22.68
N ARG A 468 4.36 -7.56 -21.82
CA ARG A 468 4.57 -6.12 -21.70
C ARG A 468 5.20 -5.52 -22.96
N ALA A 469 6.17 -6.21 -23.55
CA ALA A 469 6.79 -5.79 -24.81
C ALA A 469 5.80 -5.85 -25.98
N HIS A 470 4.94 -6.87 -26.02
CA HIS A 470 3.85 -6.94 -27.00
C HIS A 470 2.93 -5.74 -26.88
N GLU A 471 2.44 -5.46 -25.68
CA GLU A 471 1.46 -4.38 -25.46
C GLU A 471 2.06 -2.99 -25.68
N TYR A 472 3.27 -2.74 -25.14
CA TYR A 472 3.88 -1.41 -25.23
C TYR A 472 4.57 -1.15 -26.57
N LEU A 473 5.28 -2.15 -27.10
CA LEU A 473 6.13 -1.99 -28.30
C LEU A 473 5.50 -2.57 -29.57
N GLY A 474 4.52 -3.46 -29.45
CA GLY A 474 3.95 -4.23 -30.57
C GLY A 474 4.84 -5.39 -31.01
N SER A 475 5.77 -5.85 -30.16
CA SER A 475 6.74 -6.89 -30.54
C SER A 475 7.21 -7.73 -29.36
N VAL A 476 7.33 -9.04 -29.58
CA VAL A 476 7.89 -10.03 -28.64
C VAL A 476 9.30 -10.47 -29.03
N ARG A 477 9.96 -9.78 -29.98
CA ARG A 477 11.34 -10.13 -30.36
C ARG A 477 12.29 -9.90 -29.17
N PRO A 478 13.33 -10.73 -28.98
CA PRO A 478 14.24 -10.60 -27.83
C PRO A 478 14.84 -9.19 -27.63
N ASP A 479 15.19 -8.50 -28.73
CA ASP A 479 15.69 -7.12 -28.67
C ASP A 479 14.62 -6.13 -28.16
N ALA A 480 13.36 -6.31 -28.59
CA ALA A 480 12.24 -5.49 -28.15
C ALA A 480 11.92 -5.73 -26.67
N VAL A 481 11.91 -7.00 -26.24
CA VAL A 481 11.72 -7.38 -24.82
C VAL A 481 12.81 -6.75 -23.96
N ARG A 482 14.07 -6.86 -24.36
CA ARG A 482 15.20 -6.24 -23.65
C ARG A 482 15.03 -4.73 -23.53
N ARG A 483 14.72 -4.03 -24.63
CA ARG A 483 14.53 -2.57 -24.61
C ARG A 483 13.31 -2.15 -23.78
N CYS A 484 12.23 -2.92 -23.83
CA CYS A 484 11.04 -2.71 -23.01
C CYS A 484 11.42 -2.77 -21.52
N LYS A 485 12.11 -3.84 -21.10
CA LYS A 485 12.57 -4.02 -19.72
C LYS A 485 13.40 -2.84 -19.23
N ILE A 486 14.32 -2.33 -20.06
CA ILE A 486 15.14 -1.17 -19.69
C ILE A 486 14.28 0.10 -19.55
N ALA A 487 13.33 0.34 -20.46
CA ALA A 487 12.43 1.48 -20.40
C ALA A 487 11.56 1.43 -19.13
N PHE A 488 10.98 0.28 -18.78
CA PHE A 488 10.22 0.08 -17.54
C PHE A 488 11.10 0.11 -16.29
N GLY A 489 12.40 -0.17 -16.41
CA GLY A 489 13.39 0.16 -15.39
C GLY A 489 13.51 1.66 -15.09
N VAL A 490 12.91 2.54 -15.89
CA VAL A 490 12.75 3.97 -15.59
C VAL A 490 11.31 4.28 -15.19
N PHE A 491 10.32 3.81 -15.95
CA PHE A 491 8.92 4.11 -15.70
C PHE A 491 8.39 3.57 -14.35
N ASN A 492 8.93 2.45 -13.83
CA ASN A 492 8.54 1.86 -12.53
C ASN A 492 9.22 2.53 -11.32
N THR A 493 9.91 3.67 -11.52
CA THR A 493 10.61 4.36 -10.43
C THR A 493 9.77 5.45 -9.81
N HIS A 494 9.97 5.67 -8.50
CA HIS A 494 9.36 6.80 -7.79
C HIS A 494 9.72 8.14 -8.43
N ALA A 495 10.97 8.34 -8.83
CA ALA A 495 11.39 9.57 -9.50
C ALA A 495 10.57 9.86 -10.76
N CYS A 496 10.32 8.85 -11.61
CA CYS A 496 9.58 9.05 -12.85
C CYS A 496 8.08 9.31 -12.60
N GLN A 497 7.45 8.48 -11.77
CA GLN A 497 6.00 8.55 -11.50
C GLN A 497 5.65 9.80 -10.68
N LEU A 498 6.37 10.06 -9.58
CA LEU A 498 6.16 11.26 -8.78
C LEU A 498 6.51 12.52 -9.57
N GLY A 499 7.55 12.48 -10.42
CA GLY A 499 7.88 13.60 -11.30
C GLY A 499 6.76 13.93 -12.29
N MET A 500 6.06 12.92 -12.82
CA MET A 500 4.88 13.12 -13.67
C MET A 500 3.74 13.81 -12.90
N ILE A 501 3.43 13.31 -11.70
CA ILE A 501 2.37 13.86 -10.84
C ILE A 501 2.70 15.28 -10.39
N MET A 502 3.96 15.55 -10.02
CA MET A 502 4.40 16.90 -9.69
C MET A 502 4.39 17.83 -10.91
N THR A 503 4.54 17.30 -12.13
CA THR A 503 4.38 18.09 -13.37
C THR A 503 2.94 18.54 -13.53
N LEU A 504 1.97 17.62 -13.34
CA LEU A 504 0.55 17.97 -13.28
C LEU A 504 0.33 19.10 -12.28
N GLY A 505 0.83 18.96 -11.05
CA GLY A 505 0.63 19.98 -10.03
C GLY A 505 1.30 21.32 -10.35
N SER A 506 2.51 21.32 -10.90
CA SER A 506 3.22 22.55 -11.28
C SER A 506 2.47 23.28 -12.42
N LEU A 507 1.99 22.54 -13.42
CA LEU A 507 1.22 23.11 -14.52
C LEU A 507 -0.19 23.53 -14.09
N TRP A 508 -0.78 22.86 -13.10
CA TRP A 508 -2.05 23.26 -12.50
C TRP A 508 -1.93 24.58 -11.74
N GLU A 509 -0.87 24.75 -10.94
CA GLU A 509 -0.57 26.04 -10.29
C GLU A 509 -0.36 27.15 -11.33
N MET A 510 0.33 26.87 -12.44
CA MET A 510 0.41 27.83 -13.54
C MET A 510 -0.96 28.14 -14.14
N ARG A 511 -1.78 27.13 -14.39
CA ARG A 511 -3.10 27.27 -15.00
C ARG A 511 -4.03 28.16 -14.17
N LYS A 512 -4.04 28.00 -12.85
CA LYS A 512 -4.87 28.80 -11.93
C LYS A 512 -4.55 30.30 -12.01
N ASN A 513 -3.28 30.63 -12.23
CA ASN A 513 -2.79 32.00 -12.28
C ASN A 513 -2.88 32.65 -13.68
N GLN A 514 -3.30 31.91 -14.70
CA GLN A 514 -3.45 32.44 -16.07
C GLN A 514 -4.83 33.08 -16.30
N PRO A 515 -4.96 33.98 -17.31
CA PRO A 515 -6.22 34.58 -17.69
C PRO A 515 -7.34 33.54 -17.89
N GLY A 516 -8.53 33.86 -17.39
CA GLY A 516 -9.68 32.95 -17.39
C GLY A 516 -9.78 32.06 -16.16
N GLY A 517 -8.70 31.86 -15.39
CA GLY A 517 -8.69 31.04 -14.17
C GLY A 517 -9.10 29.58 -14.40
N ALA A 518 -8.93 28.71 -13.40
CA ALA A 518 -9.48 27.36 -13.44
C ALA A 518 -9.95 26.97 -12.04
N ASP A 519 -11.10 26.32 -11.98
CA ASP A 519 -11.67 25.85 -10.73
C ASP A 519 -11.13 24.44 -10.42
N LEU A 520 -11.10 24.06 -9.15
CA LEU A 520 -10.63 22.73 -8.74
C LEU A 520 -11.37 21.58 -9.46
N LYS A 521 -12.65 21.76 -9.81
CA LYS A 521 -13.46 20.80 -10.56
C LYS A 521 -12.95 20.53 -11.99
N ASP A 522 -12.14 21.43 -12.55
CA ASP A 522 -11.59 21.31 -13.91
C ASP A 522 -10.30 20.47 -13.94
N LEU A 523 -9.70 20.19 -12.78
CA LEU A 523 -8.44 19.45 -12.65
C LEU A 523 -8.48 18.05 -13.31
N PRO A 524 -9.54 17.23 -13.16
CA PRO A 524 -9.62 15.95 -13.87
C PRO A 524 -9.57 16.08 -15.40
N ALA A 525 -10.28 17.08 -15.96
CA ALA A 525 -10.27 17.33 -17.41
C ALA A 525 -8.91 17.84 -17.90
N PHE A 526 -8.23 18.64 -17.08
CA PHE A 526 -6.85 19.05 -17.34
C PHE A 526 -5.87 17.87 -17.34
N ALA A 527 -6.01 16.96 -16.38
CA ALA A 527 -5.21 15.74 -16.31
C ALA A 527 -5.42 14.83 -17.54
N ASP A 528 -6.66 14.71 -18.01
CA ASP A 528 -6.97 13.98 -19.24
C ASP A 528 -6.29 14.62 -20.47
N ALA A 529 -6.30 15.95 -20.58
CA ALA A 529 -5.61 16.65 -21.66
C ALA A 529 -4.09 16.42 -21.63
N LEU A 530 -3.48 16.39 -20.44
CA LEU A 530 -2.06 16.06 -20.27
C LEU A 530 -1.75 14.61 -20.70
N VAL A 531 -2.59 13.65 -20.30
CA VAL A 531 -2.45 12.26 -20.72
C VAL A 531 -2.55 12.15 -22.24
N THR A 532 -3.53 12.81 -22.88
CA THR A 532 -3.64 12.83 -24.34
C THR A 532 -2.37 13.40 -24.98
N ALA A 533 -1.85 14.51 -24.46
CA ALA A 533 -0.64 15.14 -24.94
C ALA A 533 0.58 14.18 -24.84
N TRP A 534 0.84 13.59 -23.67
CA TRP A 534 1.95 12.65 -23.49
C TRP A 534 1.79 11.37 -24.31
N ASN A 535 0.57 10.87 -24.48
CA ASN A 535 0.31 9.72 -25.34
C ASN A 535 0.58 10.05 -26.82
N THR A 536 0.24 11.26 -27.26
CA THR A 536 0.63 11.76 -28.59
C THR A 536 2.14 11.80 -28.74
N PHE A 537 2.89 12.23 -27.72
CA PHE A 537 4.37 12.19 -27.72
C PHE A 537 4.90 10.75 -27.89
N PHE A 538 4.42 9.80 -27.08
CA PHE A 538 4.86 8.39 -27.18
C PHE A 538 4.40 7.70 -28.46
N ALA A 539 3.39 8.22 -29.16
CA ALA A 539 2.92 7.67 -30.42
C ALA A 539 3.77 8.07 -31.64
N MET A 540 4.66 9.06 -31.52
CA MET A 540 5.46 9.52 -32.66
C MET A 540 6.61 8.56 -32.99
N ASP A 541 6.95 8.49 -34.28
CA ASP A 541 8.09 7.72 -34.80
C ASP A 541 8.12 6.24 -34.37
N ARG A 542 6.94 5.65 -34.11
CA ARG A 542 6.76 4.24 -33.75
C ARG A 542 7.51 3.32 -34.73
N GLY A 543 8.30 2.39 -34.18
CA GLY A 543 9.05 1.41 -34.96
C GLY A 543 10.23 1.97 -35.75
N ARG A 544 10.59 3.25 -35.55
CA ARG A 544 11.76 3.89 -36.18
C ARG A 544 12.91 4.03 -35.19
N ALA A 545 14.07 4.49 -35.68
CA ALA A 545 15.25 4.74 -34.85
C ALA A 545 15.02 5.78 -33.72
N ARG A 546 14.00 6.64 -33.84
CA ARG A 546 13.61 7.67 -32.86
C ARG A 546 12.27 7.37 -32.18
N ASP A 547 11.93 6.10 -32.01
CA ASP A 547 10.71 5.69 -31.32
C ASP A 547 10.68 6.25 -29.88
N ARG A 548 9.76 7.20 -29.64
CA ARG A 548 9.72 7.99 -28.40
C ARG A 548 9.29 7.20 -27.18
N ARG A 549 8.81 5.97 -27.36
CA ARG A 549 8.61 5.01 -26.27
C ARG A 549 9.88 4.71 -25.48
N TYR A 550 11.05 4.98 -26.07
CA TYR A 550 12.36 4.86 -25.43
C TYR A 550 12.97 6.19 -24.97
N ALA A 551 12.26 7.32 -25.10
CA ALA A 551 12.86 8.64 -24.90
C ALA A 551 13.47 8.81 -23.51
N PHE A 552 12.89 8.20 -22.46
CA PHE A 552 13.40 8.29 -21.09
C PHE A 552 14.34 7.14 -20.70
N SER A 553 14.60 6.19 -21.62
CA SER A 553 15.53 5.09 -21.41
C SER A 553 16.96 5.60 -21.24
N LYS A 554 17.76 4.88 -20.44
CA LYS A 554 19.20 5.12 -20.31
C LYS A 554 20.00 4.41 -21.40
N ASP A 555 19.50 3.29 -21.91
CA ASP A 555 20.16 2.47 -22.94
C ASP A 555 19.63 2.84 -24.33
N CYS A 556 19.98 4.03 -24.79
CA CYS A 556 19.63 4.51 -26.12
C CYS A 556 20.67 5.50 -26.65
N SER A 557 20.57 5.84 -27.94
CA SER A 557 21.42 6.88 -28.52
C SER A 557 20.99 8.25 -28.01
N ASN A 558 21.92 8.99 -27.40
CA ASN A 558 21.71 10.32 -26.83
C ASN A 558 20.61 10.33 -25.73
N PRO A 559 20.79 9.62 -24.61
CA PRO A 559 19.78 9.53 -23.56
C PRO A 559 19.51 10.91 -22.94
N ILE A 560 18.24 11.28 -22.83
CA ILE A 560 17.86 12.46 -22.03
C ILE A 560 18.03 12.17 -20.54
N ASN A 561 17.79 10.92 -20.11
CA ASN A 561 17.90 10.52 -18.73
C ASN A 561 19.35 10.17 -18.35
N GLN A 562 20.06 11.16 -17.83
CA GLN A 562 21.43 11.01 -17.30
C GLN A 562 21.46 10.84 -15.77
N ILE A 563 20.30 10.76 -15.10
CA ILE A 563 20.24 10.74 -13.64
C ILE A 563 20.81 9.42 -13.13
N THR A 564 21.88 9.46 -12.31
CA THR A 564 22.54 8.25 -11.81
C THR A 564 21.60 7.40 -10.95
N ASN A 565 20.98 8.00 -9.93
CA ASN A 565 20.10 7.33 -8.98
C ASN A 565 18.63 7.76 -9.16
N MET A 566 17.70 6.79 -9.18
CA MET A 566 16.28 7.02 -9.49
C MET A 566 15.39 7.12 -8.24
N ASP A 567 15.99 7.52 -7.12
CA ASP A 567 15.28 7.72 -5.86
C ASP A 567 14.36 8.95 -5.89
N THR A 568 13.42 8.93 -4.97
CA THR A 568 12.37 9.92 -4.77
C THR A 568 12.80 11.39 -4.84
N PRO A 569 13.89 11.86 -4.22
CA PRO A 569 14.29 13.27 -4.31
C PRO A 569 14.56 13.74 -5.75
N ASN A 570 14.89 12.81 -6.66
CA ASN A 570 15.17 13.11 -8.06
C ASN A 570 13.90 13.25 -8.91
N ALA A 571 12.70 13.10 -8.33
CA ALA A 571 11.42 13.36 -9.00
C ALA A 571 11.34 14.79 -9.58
N VAL A 572 11.97 15.77 -8.92
CA VAL A 572 11.99 17.17 -9.37
C VAL A 572 12.57 17.33 -10.77
N TYR A 573 13.53 16.48 -11.15
CA TYR A 573 14.20 16.53 -12.45
C TYR A 573 13.36 15.85 -13.55
N PHE A 574 12.51 14.89 -13.19
CA PHE A 574 11.58 14.29 -14.14
C PHE A 574 10.50 15.28 -14.59
N ARG A 575 10.21 16.32 -13.80
CA ARG A 575 9.33 17.41 -14.24
C ARG A 575 9.78 18.03 -15.56
N TYR A 576 11.08 18.27 -15.68
CA TYR A 576 11.67 18.76 -16.92
C TYR A 576 11.37 17.83 -18.10
N PHE A 577 11.48 16.50 -17.95
CA PHE A 577 11.26 15.56 -19.05
C PHE A 577 9.81 15.57 -19.53
N TRP A 578 8.88 15.56 -18.58
CA TRP A 578 7.44 15.58 -18.85
C TRP A 578 7.00 16.92 -19.46
N MET A 579 7.54 18.05 -19.00
CA MET A 579 7.29 19.36 -19.62
C MET A 579 7.93 19.47 -21.01
N GLN A 580 9.15 18.97 -21.18
CA GLN A 580 9.85 19.00 -22.47
C GLN A 580 9.12 18.20 -23.54
N ALA A 581 8.45 17.10 -23.18
CA ALA A 581 7.59 16.35 -24.10
C ALA A 581 6.43 17.18 -24.65
N LEU A 582 5.90 18.14 -23.85
CA LEU A 582 4.78 18.99 -24.23
C LEU A 582 5.15 20.08 -25.26
N THR A 583 6.44 20.35 -25.50
CA THR A 583 6.85 21.42 -26.41
C THR A 583 6.65 21.10 -27.88
N MET A 584 6.49 19.82 -28.23
CA MET A 584 6.31 19.38 -29.61
C MET A 584 4.99 19.97 -30.16
N PRO A 585 4.95 20.53 -31.39
CA PRO A 585 3.75 21.22 -31.88
C PRO A 585 2.46 20.37 -31.84
N SER A 586 2.52 19.12 -32.29
CA SER A 586 1.39 18.18 -32.27
C SER A 586 1.05 17.66 -30.88
N VAL A 587 1.92 17.85 -29.88
CA VAL A 587 1.61 17.58 -28.48
C VAL A 587 0.97 18.80 -27.84
N TRP A 588 1.55 19.98 -28.07
CA TRP A 588 1.13 21.25 -27.50
C TRP A 588 -0.32 21.59 -27.82
N GLN A 589 -0.80 21.25 -29.01
CA GLN A 589 -2.21 21.48 -29.41
C GLN A 589 -3.22 20.94 -28.39
N HIS A 590 -2.89 19.83 -27.70
CA HIS A 590 -3.79 19.21 -26.72
C HIS A 590 -3.84 19.97 -25.38
N ILE A 591 -2.77 20.69 -25.03
CA ILE A 591 -2.67 21.40 -23.75
C ILE A 591 -2.82 22.93 -23.89
N SER A 592 -2.62 23.46 -25.09
CA SER A 592 -2.78 24.89 -25.40
C SER A 592 -4.14 25.51 -25.04
N PRO A 593 -5.28 24.77 -25.06
CA PRO A 593 -6.55 25.32 -24.57
C PRO A 593 -6.55 25.59 -23.06
N TRP A 594 -5.70 24.89 -22.32
CA TRP A 594 -5.54 25.06 -20.89
C TRP A 594 -4.43 26.06 -20.59
N LEU A 595 -3.25 25.89 -21.18
CA LEU A 595 -2.09 26.77 -20.97
C LEU A 595 -2.02 27.83 -22.07
N THR A 596 -2.85 28.87 -21.94
CA THR A 596 -3.00 29.94 -22.94
C THR A 596 -1.78 30.87 -22.97
N ASP A 597 -1.14 31.10 -21.81
CA ASP A 597 0.14 31.80 -21.74
C ASP A 597 1.30 30.84 -21.96
N ARG A 598 1.71 30.75 -23.23
CA ARG A 598 2.89 29.98 -23.64
C ARG A 598 4.20 30.51 -23.02
N GLY A 599 4.30 31.82 -22.78
CA GLY A 599 5.48 32.47 -22.24
C GLY A 599 5.76 32.02 -20.80
N ALA A 600 4.73 31.99 -19.96
CA ALA A 600 4.84 31.46 -18.59
C ALA A 600 5.28 29.99 -18.57
N PHE A 601 4.72 29.16 -19.47
CA PHE A 601 5.14 27.77 -19.61
C PHE A 601 6.61 27.65 -20.03
N ASP A 602 7.04 28.41 -21.05
CA ASP A 602 8.42 28.36 -21.54
C ASP A 602 9.42 28.88 -20.49
N ALA A 603 9.04 29.87 -19.68
CA ALA A 603 9.85 30.33 -18.54
C ALA A 603 10.02 29.22 -17.49
N GLY A 604 8.92 28.57 -17.09
CA GLY A 604 8.99 27.44 -16.16
C GLY A 604 9.80 26.25 -16.69
N LEU A 605 9.66 25.93 -17.99
CA LEU A 605 10.49 24.92 -18.65
C LEU A 605 11.97 25.32 -18.65
N CYS A 606 12.28 26.60 -18.83
CA CYS A 606 13.63 27.15 -18.78
C CYS A 606 14.28 26.87 -17.43
N ASP A 607 13.57 27.13 -16.33
CA ASP A 607 14.01 26.88 -14.96
C ASP A 607 14.25 25.39 -14.71
N ALA A 608 13.28 24.54 -15.07
CA ALA A 608 13.41 23.09 -14.91
C ALA A 608 14.60 22.53 -15.72
N ARG A 609 14.83 23.05 -16.93
CA ARG A 609 15.96 22.65 -17.79
C ARG A 609 17.30 23.08 -17.19
N ARG A 610 17.40 24.28 -16.60
CA ARG A 610 18.62 24.76 -15.93
C ARG A 610 18.94 23.94 -14.69
N LEU A 611 17.92 23.66 -13.86
CA LEU A 611 18.05 22.80 -12.69
C LEU A 611 18.55 21.40 -13.10
N TYR A 612 18.01 20.84 -14.18
CA TYR A 612 18.46 19.56 -14.71
C TYR A 612 19.91 19.59 -15.23
N LEU A 613 20.27 20.63 -15.99
CA LEU A 613 21.65 20.79 -16.47
C LEU A 613 22.64 20.88 -15.29
N ALA A 614 22.30 21.63 -14.23
CA ALA A 614 23.14 21.73 -13.03
C ALA A 614 23.38 20.37 -12.37
N LEU A 615 22.36 19.51 -12.31
CA LEU A 615 22.52 18.12 -11.84
C LEU A 615 23.50 17.34 -12.73
N CYS A 616 23.33 17.40 -14.05
CA CYS A 616 24.19 16.70 -14.99
C CYS A 616 25.65 17.16 -14.86
N VAL A 617 25.89 18.47 -14.73
CA VAL A 617 27.24 19.01 -14.48
C VAL A 617 27.81 18.43 -13.19
N LYS A 618 27.05 18.45 -12.09
CA LYS A 618 27.48 17.90 -10.80
C LYS A 618 27.83 16.41 -10.88
N GLN A 619 27.04 15.61 -11.59
CA GLN A 619 27.28 14.18 -11.79
C GLN A 619 28.53 13.94 -12.65
N GLN A 620 28.73 14.72 -13.71
CA GLN A 620 29.93 14.65 -14.55
C GLN A 620 31.19 15.08 -13.78
N CYS A 621 31.11 16.12 -12.94
CA CYS A 621 32.21 16.50 -12.05
C CYS A 621 32.65 15.33 -11.16
N LYS A 622 31.69 14.64 -10.51
CA LYS A 622 31.98 13.47 -9.67
C LYS A 622 32.56 12.30 -10.48
N ALA A 623 32.08 12.06 -11.69
CA ALA A 623 32.63 11.01 -12.56
C ALA A 623 34.07 11.32 -13.01
N LEU A 624 34.38 12.59 -13.32
CA LEU A 624 35.72 13.05 -13.68
C LEU A 624 36.68 13.03 -12.48
N GLU A 625 36.18 13.27 -11.27
CA GLU A 625 36.96 13.13 -10.04
C GLU A 625 37.50 11.71 -9.85
N ILE A 626 36.68 10.70 -10.16
CA ILE A 626 37.05 9.29 -10.04
C ILE A 626 37.95 8.86 -11.22
N SER A 627 37.58 9.24 -12.44
CA SER A 627 38.28 8.79 -13.67
C SER A 627 39.55 9.57 -14.00
N GLN A 628 39.66 10.82 -13.55
CA GLN A 628 40.80 11.72 -13.79
C GLN A 628 41.17 12.50 -12.51
N PRO A 629 41.70 11.83 -11.46
CA PRO A 629 41.97 12.47 -10.16
C PRO A 629 42.97 13.64 -10.22
N ALA A 630 43.91 13.59 -11.17
CA ALA A 630 44.94 14.61 -11.38
C ALA A 630 44.40 15.92 -12.01
N LEU A 631 43.14 15.94 -12.46
CA LEU A 631 42.52 17.12 -13.03
C LEU A 631 42.12 18.09 -11.92
N GLY A 632 42.69 19.30 -11.94
CA GLY A 632 42.37 20.38 -11.00
C GLY A 632 40.89 20.78 -11.03
N SER A 633 40.39 21.29 -9.90
CA SER A 633 38.95 21.50 -9.68
C SER A 633 38.28 22.39 -10.74
N ASP A 634 38.90 23.52 -11.10
CA ASP A 634 38.33 24.45 -12.10
C ASP A 634 38.23 23.82 -13.50
N LYS A 635 39.31 23.13 -13.93
CA LYS A 635 39.33 22.43 -15.23
C LYS A 635 38.33 21.28 -15.27
N ARG A 636 38.14 20.61 -14.13
CA ARG A 636 37.15 19.53 -13.97
C ARG A 636 35.73 20.07 -14.14
N GLU A 637 35.42 21.20 -13.53
CA GLU A 637 34.11 21.84 -13.66
C GLU A 637 33.84 22.31 -15.09
N GLU A 638 34.81 22.95 -15.75
CA GLU A 638 34.70 23.37 -17.14
C GLU A 638 34.44 22.18 -18.08
N GLN A 639 35.20 21.09 -17.91
CA GLN A 639 35.04 19.88 -18.71
C GLN A 639 33.70 19.19 -18.45
N ALA A 640 33.26 19.09 -17.19
CA ALA A 640 31.95 18.56 -16.83
C ALA A 640 30.82 19.37 -17.46
N LYS A 641 30.91 20.70 -17.42
CA LYS A 641 29.95 21.61 -18.05
C LYS A 641 29.86 21.38 -19.55
N LYS A 642 31.00 21.27 -20.23
CA LYS A 642 31.05 20.99 -21.67
C LYS A 642 30.43 19.64 -22.03
N LEU A 643 30.75 18.58 -21.27
CA LEU A 643 30.21 17.24 -21.50
C LEU A 643 28.70 17.18 -21.27
N ALA A 644 28.21 17.71 -20.15
CA ALA A 644 26.79 17.75 -19.82
C ALA A 644 25.98 18.56 -20.84
N THR A 645 26.47 19.73 -21.23
CA THR A 645 25.81 20.61 -22.21
C THR A 645 25.74 19.95 -23.59
N SER A 646 26.84 19.34 -24.04
CA SER A 646 26.89 18.62 -25.31
C SER A 646 25.94 17.41 -25.33
N ALA A 647 25.90 16.63 -24.25
CA ALA A 647 25.00 15.50 -24.11
C ALA A 647 23.52 15.94 -24.12
N LEU A 648 23.19 17.00 -23.36
CA LEU A 648 21.84 17.56 -23.31
C LEU A 648 21.39 18.09 -24.69
N LYS A 649 22.25 18.84 -25.39
CA LYS A 649 21.98 19.34 -26.74
C LYS A 649 21.64 18.21 -27.71
N LYS A 650 22.45 17.14 -27.71
CA LYS A 650 22.23 15.96 -28.57
C LYS A 650 20.92 15.26 -28.24
N ALA A 651 20.61 15.09 -26.95
CA ALA A 651 19.36 14.47 -26.51
C ALA A 651 18.14 15.31 -26.92
N LEU A 652 18.19 16.62 -26.73
CA LEU A 652 17.12 17.55 -27.09
C LEU A 652 16.82 17.55 -28.59
N ARG A 653 17.87 17.58 -29.42
CA ARG A 653 17.73 17.46 -30.86
C ARG A 653 17.15 16.11 -31.29
N ASN A 654 17.57 15.03 -30.66
CA ASN A 654 17.17 13.68 -31.06
C ASN A 654 15.71 13.37 -30.69
N TRP A 655 15.30 13.69 -29.46
CA TRP A 655 13.99 13.27 -28.92
C TRP A 655 12.90 14.33 -29.04
N PHE A 656 13.27 15.61 -29.01
CA PHE A 656 12.33 16.73 -28.92
C PHE A 656 12.45 17.71 -30.10
N GLY A 657 13.28 17.40 -31.10
CA GLY A 657 13.41 18.21 -32.32
C GLY A 657 13.95 19.62 -32.10
N VAL A 658 14.53 19.91 -30.94
CA VAL A 658 15.10 21.23 -30.64
C VAL A 658 16.30 21.47 -31.54
N SER A 659 16.26 22.54 -32.30
CA SER A 659 17.35 22.93 -33.20
C SER A 659 18.56 23.41 -32.41
N ASP A 660 19.74 23.29 -33.03
CA ASP A 660 20.98 23.83 -32.46
C ASP A 660 20.84 25.33 -32.15
N LYS A 661 20.15 26.09 -33.02
CA LYS A 661 19.91 27.53 -32.83
C LYS A 661 19.07 27.82 -31.58
N GLU A 662 17.97 27.10 -31.39
CA GLU A 662 17.10 27.24 -30.21
C GLU A 662 17.85 26.88 -28.92
N PHE A 663 18.66 25.82 -28.96
CA PHE A 663 19.46 25.42 -27.81
C PHE A 663 20.50 26.49 -27.43
N GLU A 664 21.27 27.01 -28.39
CA GLU A 664 22.27 28.04 -28.11
C GLU A 664 21.62 29.34 -27.62
N ALA A 665 20.46 29.71 -28.18
CA ALA A 665 19.70 30.87 -27.71
C ALA A 665 19.28 30.72 -26.24
N TRP A 666 18.77 29.55 -25.85
CA TRP A 666 18.43 29.25 -24.45
C TRP A 666 19.66 29.26 -23.54
N HIS A 667 20.76 28.64 -23.97
CA HIS A 667 21.98 28.51 -23.17
C HIS A 667 22.67 29.87 -22.94
N ALA A 668 22.63 30.76 -23.94
CA ALA A 668 23.17 32.11 -23.86
C ALA A 668 22.28 33.08 -23.06
N ALA A 669 20.97 32.83 -22.98
CA ALA A 669 20.07 33.65 -22.17
C ALA A 669 20.48 33.60 -20.69
N GLN A 670 20.53 34.76 -20.03
CA GLN A 670 20.72 34.83 -18.59
C GLN A 670 19.47 34.30 -17.87
N PRO A 671 19.62 33.63 -16.72
CA PRO A 671 18.47 33.30 -15.89
C PRO A 671 17.74 34.60 -15.52
N ALA A 672 16.43 34.64 -15.73
CA ALA A 672 15.63 35.73 -15.17
C ALA A 672 15.87 35.73 -13.65
N ARG A 673 16.17 36.89 -13.05
CA ARG A 673 16.28 37.01 -11.59
C ARG A 673 14.98 36.50 -10.98
N SER A 674 15.02 35.32 -10.37
CA SER A 674 13.95 34.89 -9.50
C SER A 674 13.90 35.86 -8.33
N THR A 675 12.72 36.39 -8.03
CA THR A 675 12.47 37.21 -6.84
C THR A 675 12.67 36.30 -5.62
N GLN A 676 13.91 36.22 -5.14
CA GLN A 676 14.25 35.46 -3.95
C GLN A 676 13.63 36.17 -2.74
N ILE A 677 12.70 35.51 -2.06
CA ILE A 677 12.45 35.79 -0.64
C ILE A 677 13.63 35.16 0.08
N GLU A 678 14.56 36.00 0.55
CA GLU A 678 15.63 35.59 1.44
C GLU A 678 15.02 34.92 2.69
N LEU A 679 15.60 33.77 3.06
CA LEU A 679 15.23 33.07 4.29
C LEU A 679 15.83 33.84 5.48
N GLU A 680 14.98 34.27 6.40
CA GLU A 680 15.38 34.38 7.80
C GLU A 680 15.69 32.96 8.30
N LEU A 681 16.98 32.70 8.49
CA LEU A 681 17.51 31.51 9.12
C LEU A 681 17.68 31.85 10.61
N ASP A 682 16.96 31.15 11.50
CA ASP A 682 17.28 31.25 12.93
C ASP A 682 18.57 30.47 13.21
N GLU A 683 19.47 31.14 13.92
CA GLU A 683 20.68 30.60 14.53
C GLU A 683 20.32 29.46 15.51
N GLU A 684 21.21 28.48 15.59
CA GLU A 684 21.08 27.31 16.46
C GLU A 684 20.90 27.71 17.93
N ASP A 685 19.73 27.42 18.52
CA ASP A 685 19.59 27.38 19.97
C ASP A 685 20.19 26.05 20.48
N PRO A 686 21.22 26.08 21.36
CA PRO A 686 21.91 24.88 21.80
C PRO A 686 21.01 24.00 22.67
N ALA A 687 21.01 22.70 22.40
CA ALA A 687 20.22 21.70 23.10
C ALA A 687 20.45 21.73 24.63
N PRO A 688 19.40 21.54 25.46
CA PRO A 688 19.56 21.46 26.91
C PRO A 688 20.26 20.16 27.28
N GLY A 689 21.37 20.29 28.02
CA GLY A 689 22.23 19.18 28.43
C GLY A 689 21.54 18.15 29.33
N ALA A 690 21.90 16.88 29.14
CA ALA A 690 21.56 15.80 30.06
C ALA A 690 22.35 15.95 31.37
N PRO A 691 21.73 15.72 32.55
CA PRO A 691 22.46 15.69 33.81
C PRO A 691 23.26 14.39 33.94
N VAL A 692 24.41 14.53 34.60
CA VAL A 692 25.49 13.54 34.86
C VAL A 692 25.00 12.28 35.56
#